data_AF-A0ABD1V2R2-F1
#
_entry.id   AF-A0ABD1V2R2-F1
#
_cell.length_a   1.000
_cell.length_b   1.000
_cell.length_c   1.000
_cell.angle_alpha   90.00
_cell.angle_beta   90.00
_cell.angle_gamma   90.00
#
_symmetry.space_group_name_H-M   'P 1'
#
loop_
_entity.id
_entity.type
_entity.pdbx_description
1 polymer ?
#
loop_
_entity_poly.entity_id
_entity_poly.type
_entity_poly.pdbx_seq_one_letter_code
_entity_poly.pdbx_strand_id
1 'polypeptide(L)'
;MDSGRLQERRIGSVKAGIDSYGGKITDGNPVVKKLQKNYSKKQYPRRRELHQARRDTSQFNESRKLAESVTAQAETELFSAKKEVKSLTSAIEESNLRAKTPMGELEKLKMSEKSKGEWNSENSQYEKVLRELKSVKRELSKLKLDMASISDEKRRAEKETESCVSKMTSYSSSVESLTNEIEAINEEHVLVELARIEALKEYEEIEAQKKEAAEKHSNAMEETRKKMNKMIQEIENSEELEAKLAITMSDIKMLENVKETKEVDKRLQRASESRLALESIEDEFEATKKELALVKEESFQFMSSMDIVREELKHVAGVKARLRRKEEKVERTIQNLNSKLLRAKAKLEAVSTAEDKAKSIASNLSHTFDQLKSETESAKHERSLIGEETAIIKAETQKTETEIDLAEERLQIALQELKTAKSSEGTALQNLELIIEKTMKNRASASRDKSTITISKYEYDYLTGHASEAQEIADKKVAAAEAWIEALKASEKEILIKIELAKRETRELRVEEDREIGKTERSLHAKKIVELQNRRQKYEPENLQPEIAVPKRSVNRSGKMTPSRRGKHRKSSSPMVLNVPRSTSFTVRRRRKFSVRNCQKRSKGSQIQVGAMAVDEGKVKLEKFDGTYFGFWKMQIEDYLYQKKLYQPLSGRRPEGINDEDWTLLDRQALGVNRLMLSRNVAFNITNEKTTAGLMAALLQYV
;
A
#
# COMPACT_ATOMS: atom_id res chain seq x y z
N MET A 1 -16.60 -60.62 -4.00
CA MET A 1 -15.75 -61.14 -5.08
C MET A 1 -15.03 -59.95 -5.69
N ASP A 2 -13.73 -59.77 -5.51
CA ASP A 2 -12.84 -60.57 -4.65
C ASP A 2 -11.75 -59.70 -3.99
N SER A 3 -11.09 -60.22 -2.95
CA SER A 3 -10.22 -59.45 -2.06
C SER A 3 -8.72 -59.69 -2.31
N GLY A 4 -7.92 -58.62 -2.34
CA GLY A 4 -6.46 -58.66 -2.41
C GLY A 4 -5.83 -57.44 -1.74
N ARG A 5 -4.79 -57.65 -0.92
CA ARG A 5 -4.18 -56.62 -0.06
C ARG A 5 -2.66 -56.85 0.04
N LEU A 6 -1.90 -55.76 0.27
CA LEU A 6 -0.43 -55.76 0.51
C LEU A 6 0.41 -56.07 -0.77
N GLN A 7 1.70 -55.75 -0.86
CA GLN A 7 2.62 -55.20 0.15
C GLN A 7 3.69 -54.28 -0.49
N GLU A 8 4.24 -53.33 0.26
CA GLU A 8 5.48 -52.64 -0.12
C GLU A 8 6.68 -53.61 -0.16
N ARG A 9 7.62 -53.39 -1.07
CA ARG A 9 9.02 -53.82 -0.89
C ARG A 9 10.01 -52.75 -1.31
N ARG A 10 10.86 -52.35 -0.35
CA ARG A 10 12.10 -51.60 -0.60
C ARG A 10 13.07 -52.50 -1.38
N ILE A 11 13.85 -51.92 -2.28
CA ILE A 11 15.10 -52.52 -2.77
C ILE A 11 16.23 -51.56 -2.44
N GLY A 12 17.20 -52.02 -1.65
CA GLY A 12 18.35 -51.23 -1.22
C GLY A 12 19.57 -51.42 -2.13
N SER A 13 20.52 -50.49 -2.03
CA SER A 13 21.83 -50.61 -2.69
C SER A 13 22.62 -51.79 -2.13
N VAL A 14 23.08 -52.70 -3.00
CA VAL A 14 24.14 -53.66 -2.69
C VAL A 14 25.32 -53.42 -3.63
N LYS A 15 26.51 -53.31 -3.03
CA LYS A 15 27.78 -53.03 -3.69
C LYS A 15 28.51 -54.35 -3.94
N ALA A 16 28.71 -54.71 -5.20
CA ALA A 16 29.60 -55.78 -5.61
C ALA A 16 30.43 -55.31 -6.81
N GLY A 17 31.70 -55.70 -6.82
CA GLY A 17 32.57 -55.62 -8.00
C GLY A 17 33.37 -56.91 -8.08
N ILE A 18 34.01 -57.14 -9.22
CA ILE A 18 35.17 -58.02 -9.38
C ILE A 18 35.84 -57.64 -10.71
N ASP A 19 37.16 -57.79 -10.74
CA ASP A 19 38.01 -57.29 -11.81
C ASP A 19 37.91 -58.08 -13.13
N SER A 20 38.45 -57.50 -14.20
CA SER A 20 38.83 -58.24 -15.40
C SER A 20 40.11 -57.66 -15.98
N TYR A 21 41.10 -58.55 -16.15
CA TYR A 21 42.41 -58.34 -16.76
C TYR A 21 42.26 -57.66 -18.15
N GLY A 22 43.22 -56.87 -18.66
CA GLY A 22 44.58 -56.56 -18.20
C GLY A 22 45.58 -56.72 -19.34
N GLY A 23 46.31 -55.67 -19.73
CA GLY A 23 47.17 -55.70 -20.93
C GLY A 23 48.17 -54.55 -21.05
N LYS A 24 49.46 -54.92 -21.17
CA LYS A 24 50.70 -54.12 -21.34
C LYS A 24 50.55 -52.92 -22.30
N ILE A 25 51.00 -51.71 -21.95
CA ILE A 25 52.40 -51.21 -21.82
C ILE A 25 53.16 -51.19 -23.15
N THR A 26 53.31 -50.00 -23.72
CA THR A 26 54.56 -49.35 -24.22
C THR A 26 54.26 -47.86 -24.41
N ASP A 27 55.21 -46.92 -24.47
CA ASP A 27 56.33 -46.61 -23.57
C ASP A 27 56.68 -45.12 -23.84
N GLY A 28 57.40 -44.42 -22.96
CA GLY A 28 57.84 -43.03 -23.21
C GLY A 28 57.53 -42.03 -22.10
N ASN A 29 58.55 -41.70 -21.32
CA ASN A 29 58.58 -40.74 -20.21
C ASN A 29 60.07 -40.34 -20.02
N PRO A 30 60.45 -39.38 -19.14
CA PRO A 30 59.80 -38.13 -18.73
C PRO A 30 60.71 -36.89 -18.92
N VAL A 31 60.18 -35.66 -18.88
CA VAL A 31 60.99 -34.46 -18.53
C VAL A 31 60.28 -33.59 -17.48
N VAL A 32 60.83 -33.67 -16.26
CA VAL A 32 60.87 -32.66 -15.17
C VAL A 32 59.61 -31.84 -14.85
N LYS A 33 59.01 -32.18 -13.71
CA LYS A 33 58.07 -31.35 -12.94
C LYS A 33 58.71 -30.03 -12.46
N LYS A 34 57.94 -28.93 -12.38
CA LYS A 34 57.77 -28.13 -11.15
C LYS A 34 56.62 -27.10 -11.27
N LEU A 35 55.97 -26.81 -10.13
CA LEU A 35 54.93 -25.79 -9.86
C LEU A 35 53.82 -25.67 -10.94
N GLN A 36 52.57 -26.09 -10.71
CA GLN A 36 51.75 -25.68 -9.58
C GLN A 36 50.74 -26.76 -9.14
N LYS A 37 50.35 -26.70 -7.86
CA LYS A 37 49.25 -27.47 -7.28
C LYS A 37 48.14 -26.47 -6.94
N ASN A 38 46.97 -26.55 -7.58
CA ASN A 38 45.64 -26.38 -6.97
C ASN A 38 44.50 -26.10 -7.99
N TYR A 39 43.39 -26.82 -7.79
CA TYR A 39 42.00 -26.63 -8.26
C TYR A 39 41.66 -26.54 -9.76
N SER A 40 40.84 -27.51 -10.18
CA SER A 40 40.27 -27.67 -11.51
C SER A 40 39.06 -26.76 -11.77
N LYS A 41 39.02 -26.18 -12.98
CA LYS A 41 37.93 -25.35 -13.47
C LYS A 41 36.69 -26.22 -13.77
N LYS A 42 35.65 -26.16 -12.92
CA LYS A 42 34.38 -26.88 -13.16
C LYS A 42 33.74 -26.42 -14.47
N GLN A 43 33.29 -27.36 -15.30
CA GLN A 43 32.43 -27.04 -16.46
C GLN A 43 31.00 -26.70 -16.01
N TYR A 44 30.29 -25.93 -16.83
CA TYR A 44 29.09 -25.18 -16.43
C TYR A 44 27.80 -26.04 -16.41
N PRO A 45 26.94 -25.92 -15.37
CA PRO A 45 25.63 -26.58 -15.35
C PRO A 45 24.63 -25.98 -16.35
N ARG A 46 24.80 -24.68 -16.68
CA ARG A 46 23.93 -23.83 -17.53
C ARG A 46 23.51 -24.44 -18.87
N ARG A 47 24.32 -25.34 -19.47
CA ARG A 47 23.96 -26.01 -20.73
C ARG A 47 22.84 -27.05 -20.54
N ARG A 48 22.80 -27.74 -19.40
CA ARG A 48 21.78 -28.76 -19.09
C ARG A 48 20.43 -28.12 -18.81
N GLU A 49 20.44 -27.00 -18.08
CA GLU A 49 19.28 -26.14 -17.82
C GLU A 49 18.66 -25.62 -19.12
N LEU A 50 19.45 -25.08 -20.06
CA LEU A 50 18.96 -24.62 -21.37
C LEU A 50 18.30 -25.73 -22.20
N HIS A 51 18.83 -26.97 -22.17
CA HIS A 51 18.20 -28.10 -22.85
C HIS A 51 16.95 -28.61 -22.13
N GLN A 52 16.81 -28.39 -20.82
CA GLN A 52 15.56 -28.67 -20.11
C GLN A 52 14.50 -27.63 -20.47
N ALA A 53 14.80 -26.34 -20.29
CA ALA A 53 13.89 -25.24 -20.58
C ALA A 53 13.35 -25.30 -22.02
N ARG A 54 14.18 -25.62 -23.03
CA ARG A 54 13.71 -25.81 -24.41
C ARG A 54 12.69 -26.94 -24.59
N ARG A 55 12.81 -28.04 -23.82
CA ARG A 55 11.81 -29.14 -23.84
C ARG A 55 10.52 -28.69 -23.16
N ASP A 56 10.64 -28.06 -22.00
CA ASP A 56 9.48 -27.55 -21.24
C ASP A 56 8.70 -26.51 -22.07
N THR A 57 9.38 -25.56 -22.71
CA THR A 57 8.77 -24.59 -23.65
C THR A 57 8.06 -25.29 -24.83
N SER A 58 8.62 -26.39 -25.34
CA SER A 58 7.99 -27.16 -26.42
C SER A 58 6.69 -27.82 -25.95
N GLN A 59 6.72 -28.47 -24.78
CA GLN A 59 5.54 -29.10 -24.16
C GLN A 59 4.45 -28.08 -23.80
N PHE A 60 4.81 -26.89 -23.30
CA PHE A 60 3.84 -25.81 -23.07
C PHE A 60 3.24 -25.28 -24.38
N ASN A 61 4.01 -25.20 -25.47
CA ASN A 61 3.50 -24.78 -26.77
C ASN A 61 2.56 -25.81 -27.41
N GLU A 62 2.83 -27.11 -27.22
CA GLU A 62 1.92 -28.20 -27.60
C GLU A 62 0.64 -28.20 -26.76
N SER A 63 0.77 -28.08 -25.43
CA SER A 63 -0.36 -27.99 -24.50
C SER A 63 -1.26 -26.79 -24.80
N ARG A 64 -0.65 -25.65 -25.18
CA ARG A 64 -1.36 -24.45 -25.61
C ARG A 64 -2.15 -24.69 -26.89
N LYS A 65 -1.56 -25.28 -27.93
CA LYS A 65 -2.27 -25.61 -29.17
C LYS A 65 -3.44 -26.57 -28.96
N LEU A 66 -3.27 -27.55 -28.06
CA LEU A 66 -4.36 -28.45 -27.66
C LEU A 66 -5.48 -27.67 -26.97
N ALA A 67 -5.16 -26.81 -25.99
CA ALA A 67 -6.15 -25.95 -25.34
C ALA A 67 -6.87 -25.01 -26.32
N GLU A 68 -6.13 -24.34 -27.22
CA GLU A 68 -6.65 -23.48 -28.28
C GLU A 68 -7.64 -24.25 -29.19
N SER A 69 -7.30 -25.49 -29.57
CA SER A 69 -8.20 -26.34 -30.38
C SER A 69 -9.47 -26.79 -29.64
N VAL A 70 -9.38 -27.10 -28.35
CA VAL A 70 -10.54 -27.46 -27.51
C VAL A 70 -11.44 -26.24 -27.28
N THR A 71 -10.88 -25.05 -27.10
CA THR A 71 -11.69 -23.82 -27.02
C THR A 71 -12.40 -23.51 -28.34
N ALA A 72 -11.74 -23.68 -29.48
CA ALA A 72 -12.37 -23.49 -30.79
C ALA A 72 -13.52 -24.49 -31.03
N GLN A 73 -13.33 -25.76 -30.64
CA GLN A 73 -14.41 -26.76 -30.70
C GLN A 73 -15.59 -26.34 -29.80
N ALA A 74 -15.34 -26.00 -28.54
CA ALA A 74 -16.37 -25.57 -27.60
C ALA A 74 -17.12 -24.31 -28.07
N GLU A 75 -16.44 -23.38 -28.74
CA GLU A 75 -17.10 -22.22 -29.37
C GLU A 75 -18.03 -22.61 -30.52
N THR A 76 -17.65 -23.59 -31.36
CA THR A 76 -18.52 -24.10 -32.43
C THR A 76 -19.75 -24.85 -31.90
N GLU A 77 -19.59 -25.65 -30.84
CA GLU A 77 -20.69 -26.35 -30.16
C GLU A 77 -21.62 -25.36 -29.43
N LEU A 78 -21.07 -24.31 -28.83
CA LEU A 78 -21.83 -23.22 -28.23
C LEU A 78 -22.55 -22.35 -29.28
N PHE A 79 -22.01 -22.25 -30.50
CA PHE A 79 -22.67 -21.60 -31.63
C PHE A 79 -23.81 -22.44 -32.22
N SER A 80 -23.64 -23.75 -32.38
CA SER A 80 -24.73 -24.64 -32.82
C SER A 80 -25.87 -24.69 -31.79
N ALA A 81 -25.56 -24.85 -30.50
CA ALA A 81 -26.55 -24.80 -29.42
C ALA A 81 -27.31 -23.46 -29.39
N LYS A 82 -26.63 -22.32 -29.61
CA LYS A 82 -27.30 -21.00 -29.75
C LYS A 82 -28.21 -20.91 -30.98
N LYS A 83 -27.88 -21.60 -32.08
CA LYS A 83 -28.72 -21.66 -33.29
C LYS A 83 -29.96 -22.54 -33.04
N GLU A 84 -29.79 -23.67 -32.38
CA GLU A 84 -30.88 -24.57 -31.97
C GLU A 84 -31.85 -23.88 -31.01
N VAL A 85 -31.35 -23.25 -29.93
CA VAL A 85 -32.18 -22.49 -28.98
C VAL A 85 -32.98 -21.38 -29.68
N LYS A 86 -32.40 -20.67 -30.66
CA LYS A 86 -33.14 -19.71 -31.48
C LYS A 86 -34.26 -20.38 -32.28
N SER A 87 -33.98 -21.51 -32.96
CA SER A 87 -34.99 -22.24 -33.74
C SER A 87 -36.14 -22.78 -32.86
N LEU A 88 -35.83 -23.29 -31.66
CA LEU A 88 -36.81 -23.72 -30.68
C LEU A 88 -37.63 -22.54 -30.14
N THR A 89 -37.00 -21.38 -29.91
CA THR A 89 -37.71 -20.16 -29.50
C THR A 89 -38.73 -19.74 -30.56
N SER A 90 -38.33 -19.68 -31.84
CA SER A 90 -39.24 -19.36 -32.94
C SER A 90 -40.35 -20.41 -33.12
N ALA A 91 -40.05 -21.71 -32.96
CA ALA A 91 -41.06 -22.77 -33.00
C ALA A 91 -42.07 -22.66 -31.83
N ILE A 92 -41.60 -22.26 -30.64
CA ILE A 92 -42.45 -21.98 -29.48
C ILE A 92 -43.32 -20.74 -29.73
N GLU A 93 -42.79 -19.66 -30.32
CA GLU A 93 -43.59 -18.49 -30.71
C GLU A 93 -44.64 -18.85 -31.77
N GLU A 94 -44.27 -19.60 -32.81
CA GLU A 94 -45.19 -20.06 -33.86
C GLU A 94 -46.28 -20.98 -33.30
N SER A 95 -45.92 -21.89 -32.37
CA SER A 95 -46.88 -22.72 -31.64
C SER A 95 -47.80 -21.90 -30.74
N ASN A 96 -47.31 -20.83 -30.09
CA ASN A 96 -48.12 -19.92 -29.30
C ASN A 96 -49.06 -19.05 -30.16
N LEU A 97 -48.68 -18.74 -31.40
CA LEU A 97 -49.55 -18.08 -32.38
C LEU A 97 -50.64 -19.05 -32.88
N ARG A 98 -50.30 -20.31 -33.18
CA ARG A 98 -51.27 -21.37 -33.49
C ARG A 98 -52.19 -21.73 -32.31
N ALA A 99 -51.74 -21.57 -31.07
CA ALA A 99 -52.58 -21.78 -29.88
C ALA A 99 -53.54 -20.60 -29.59
N LYS A 100 -53.28 -19.40 -30.12
CA LYS A 100 -54.16 -18.23 -29.98
C LYS A 100 -55.33 -18.23 -30.96
N THR A 101 -55.18 -18.86 -32.13
CA THR A 101 -56.23 -18.92 -33.16
C THR A 101 -57.54 -19.55 -32.65
N PRO A 102 -57.56 -20.73 -32.00
CA PRO A 102 -58.81 -21.34 -31.50
C PRO A 102 -59.48 -20.59 -30.33
N MET A 103 -58.82 -19.63 -29.67
CA MET A 103 -59.52 -18.79 -28.68
C MET A 103 -60.54 -17.86 -29.33
N GLY A 104 -60.30 -17.40 -30.57
CA GLY A 104 -61.19 -16.47 -31.28
C GLY A 104 -62.49 -17.11 -31.80
N GLU A 105 -62.55 -18.44 -31.86
CA GLU A 105 -63.75 -19.18 -32.30
C GLU A 105 -64.60 -19.62 -31.11
N LEU A 106 -63.96 -20.00 -29.98
CA LEU A 106 -64.65 -20.38 -28.75
C LEU A 106 -65.48 -19.24 -28.15
N GLU A 107 -65.12 -17.97 -28.40
CA GLU A 107 -65.85 -16.80 -27.90
C GLU A 107 -67.12 -16.47 -28.72
N LYS A 108 -67.24 -16.98 -29.96
CA LYS A 108 -68.42 -16.74 -30.82
C LYS A 108 -69.62 -17.64 -30.50
N LEU A 109 -69.43 -18.76 -29.80
CA LEU A 109 -70.48 -19.73 -29.46
C LEU A 109 -71.26 -19.39 -28.17
N LYS A 110 -71.07 -18.18 -27.61
CA LYS A 110 -71.69 -17.78 -26.32
C LYS A 110 -73.05 -17.10 -26.42
N MET A 111 -73.59 -16.91 -27.63
CA MET A 111 -74.76 -16.06 -27.89
C MET A 111 -75.84 -16.75 -28.75
N SER A 112 -76.26 -17.97 -28.38
CA SER A 112 -77.45 -18.60 -28.94
C SER A 112 -78.28 -19.38 -27.90
N GLU A 113 -79.32 -18.70 -27.43
CA GLU A 113 -80.67 -19.24 -27.14
C GLU A 113 -80.90 -20.34 -26.07
N LYS A 114 -82.14 -20.41 -25.58
CA LYS A 114 -82.62 -21.40 -24.60
C LYS A 114 -83.45 -22.47 -25.29
N SER A 115 -83.19 -23.74 -25.02
CA SER A 115 -84.18 -24.81 -25.16
C SER A 115 -84.10 -25.77 -23.98
N LYS A 116 -85.24 -26.35 -23.57
CA LYS A 116 -85.30 -27.45 -22.59
C LYS A 116 -85.21 -28.77 -23.34
N GLY A 117 -84.42 -29.73 -22.88
CA GLY A 117 -84.49 -31.13 -23.33
C GLY A 117 -83.32 -31.98 -22.84
N GLU A 118 -83.62 -33.23 -22.46
CA GLU A 118 -82.70 -34.33 -22.15
C GLU A 118 -81.59 -34.11 -21.09
N TRP A 119 -81.00 -35.21 -20.60
CA TRP A 119 -79.99 -35.22 -19.52
C TRP A 119 -78.80 -36.14 -19.83
N ASN A 120 -77.68 -35.90 -19.12
CA ASN A 120 -76.60 -36.85 -18.78
C ASN A 120 -75.44 -37.14 -19.77
N SER A 121 -75.36 -36.56 -20.97
CA SER A 121 -74.13 -36.69 -21.81
C SER A 121 -73.14 -35.53 -21.60
N GLU A 122 -73.52 -34.32 -22.03
CA GLU A 122 -72.58 -33.20 -22.25
C GLU A 122 -72.01 -32.61 -20.95
N ASN A 123 -72.76 -32.68 -19.85
CA ASN A 123 -72.32 -32.19 -18.54
C ASN A 123 -71.02 -32.87 -18.06
N SER A 124 -70.79 -34.13 -18.45
CA SER A 124 -69.54 -34.85 -18.16
C SER A 124 -68.34 -34.25 -18.90
N GLN A 125 -68.51 -33.89 -20.18
CA GLN A 125 -67.47 -33.22 -20.96
C GLN A 125 -67.20 -31.80 -20.44
N TYR A 126 -68.26 -31.05 -20.10
CA TYR A 126 -68.13 -29.70 -19.57
C TYR A 126 -67.38 -29.70 -18.22
N GLU A 127 -67.66 -30.65 -17.32
CA GLU A 127 -66.92 -30.82 -16.06
C GLU A 127 -65.47 -31.26 -16.30
N LYS A 128 -65.19 -32.06 -17.35
CA LYS A 128 -63.82 -32.43 -17.75
C LYS A 128 -63.03 -31.21 -18.22
N VAL A 129 -63.56 -30.42 -19.15
CA VAL A 129 -62.96 -29.16 -19.63
C VAL A 129 -62.75 -28.17 -18.47
N LEU A 130 -63.69 -28.11 -17.51
CA LEU A 130 -63.56 -27.21 -16.35
C LEU A 130 -62.51 -27.68 -15.31
N ARG A 131 -62.19 -28.99 -15.28
CA ARG A 131 -61.04 -29.54 -14.54
C ARG A 131 -59.71 -29.25 -15.25
N GLU A 132 -59.67 -29.41 -16.57
CA GLU A 132 -58.50 -29.13 -17.42
C GLU A 132 -58.15 -27.63 -17.43
N LEU A 133 -59.15 -26.74 -17.52
CA LEU A 133 -58.96 -25.29 -17.35
C LEU A 133 -58.44 -24.94 -15.94
N LYS A 134 -58.80 -25.71 -14.91
CA LYS A 134 -58.24 -25.57 -13.55
C LYS A 134 -56.81 -26.08 -13.43
N SER A 135 -56.38 -27.15 -14.13
CA SER A 135 -54.96 -27.54 -14.15
C SER A 135 -54.11 -26.53 -14.91
N VAL A 136 -54.49 -26.17 -16.15
CA VAL A 136 -53.80 -25.16 -16.97
C VAL A 136 -53.69 -23.81 -16.24
N LYS A 137 -54.71 -23.37 -15.49
CA LYS A 137 -54.62 -22.14 -14.67
C LYS A 137 -53.65 -22.27 -13.49
N ARG A 138 -53.50 -23.45 -12.86
CA ARG A 138 -52.46 -23.69 -11.83
C ARG A 138 -51.07 -23.74 -12.46
N GLU A 139 -50.92 -24.43 -13.58
CA GLU A 139 -49.65 -24.55 -14.32
C GLU A 139 -49.17 -23.19 -14.83
N LEU A 140 -50.04 -22.37 -15.41
CA LEU A 140 -49.72 -21.00 -15.82
C LEU A 140 -49.40 -20.08 -14.62
N SER A 141 -49.98 -20.34 -13.44
CA SER A 141 -49.61 -19.63 -12.21
C SER A 141 -48.24 -20.06 -11.70
N LYS A 142 -47.92 -21.36 -11.77
CA LYS A 142 -46.60 -21.91 -11.44
C LYS A 142 -45.53 -21.41 -12.40
N LEU A 143 -45.76 -21.50 -13.71
CA LEU A 143 -44.86 -21.02 -14.76
C LEU A 143 -44.54 -19.53 -14.61
N LYS A 144 -45.49 -18.70 -14.12
CA LYS A 144 -45.23 -17.29 -13.80
C LYS A 144 -44.30 -17.10 -12.60
N LEU A 145 -44.39 -17.94 -11.58
CA LEU A 145 -43.46 -17.94 -10.44
C LEU A 145 -42.09 -18.47 -10.85
N ASP A 146 -42.05 -19.56 -11.62
CA ASP A 146 -40.81 -20.15 -12.14
C ASP A 146 -40.08 -19.15 -13.06
N MET A 147 -40.80 -18.48 -13.97
CA MET A 147 -40.27 -17.41 -14.84
C MET A 147 -39.77 -16.20 -14.03
N ALA A 148 -40.50 -15.78 -12.99
CA ALA A 148 -40.03 -14.70 -12.11
C ALA A 148 -38.72 -15.10 -11.41
N SER A 149 -38.64 -16.33 -10.87
CA SER A 149 -37.44 -16.88 -10.23
C SER A 149 -36.25 -16.94 -11.20
N ILE A 150 -36.46 -17.43 -12.43
CA ILE A 150 -35.46 -17.47 -13.50
C ILE A 150 -34.99 -16.05 -13.88
N SER A 151 -35.90 -15.07 -13.96
CA SER A 151 -35.54 -13.67 -14.26
C SER A 151 -34.68 -13.05 -13.15
N ASP A 152 -34.93 -13.44 -11.90
CA ASP A 152 -34.16 -12.98 -10.74
C ASP A 152 -32.81 -13.68 -10.61
N GLU A 153 -32.73 -14.96 -10.99
CA GLU A 153 -31.47 -15.71 -11.09
C GLU A 153 -30.59 -15.17 -12.23
N LYS A 154 -31.19 -14.89 -13.39
CA LYS A 154 -30.53 -14.19 -14.50
C LYS A 154 -29.96 -12.84 -14.03
N ARG A 155 -30.74 -12.03 -13.31
CA ARG A 155 -30.32 -10.74 -12.75
C ARG A 155 -29.17 -10.88 -11.73
N ARG A 156 -29.12 -11.98 -10.98
CA ARG A 156 -27.98 -12.31 -10.10
C ARG A 156 -26.73 -12.64 -10.93
N ALA A 157 -26.85 -13.53 -11.91
CA ALA A 157 -25.75 -13.91 -12.81
C ALA A 157 -25.19 -12.70 -13.59
N GLU A 158 -26.04 -11.87 -14.19
CA GLU A 158 -25.64 -10.65 -14.90
C GLU A 158 -24.80 -9.74 -13.98
N LYS A 159 -25.28 -9.45 -12.77
CA LYS A 159 -24.55 -8.63 -11.79
C LYS A 159 -23.22 -9.25 -11.33
N GLU A 160 -23.12 -10.57 -11.27
CA GLU A 160 -21.84 -11.25 -10.99
C GLU A 160 -20.89 -11.17 -12.19
N THR A 161 -21.38 -11.28 -13.43
CA THR A 161 -20.56 -11.06 -14.63
C THR A 161 -20.08 -9.60 -14.76
N GLU A 162 -20.94 -8.60 -14.52
CA GLU A 162 -20.54 -7.18 -14.45
C GLU A 162 -19.44 -6.96 -13.42
N SER A 163 -19.57 -7.58 -12.23
CA SER A 163 -18.54 -7.51 -11.19
C SER A 163 -17.24 -8.21 -11.63
N CYS A 164 -17.32 -9.27 -12.43
CA CYS A 164 -16.15 -9.99 -12.94
C CYS A 164 -15.44 -9.17 -14.03
N VAL A 165 -16.18 -8.66 -15.01
CA VAL A 165 -15.68 -7.76 -16.07
C VAL A 165 -15.04 -6.51 -15.46
N SER A 166 -15.67 -5.88 -14.46
CA SER A 166 -15.11 -4.71 -13.77
C SER A 166 -13.75 -4.99 -13.10
N LYS A 167 -13.53 -6.22 -12.60
CA LYS A 167 -12.22 -6.64 -12.07
C LYS A 167 -11.25 -6.90 -13.22
N MET A 168 -11.68 -7.60 -14.27
CA MET A 168 -10.86 -7.91 -15.44
C MET A 168 -10.34 -6.63 -16.11
N THR A 169 -11.18 -5.60 -16.28
CA THR A 169 -10.74 -4.29 -16.80
C THR A 169 -9.76 -3.60 -15.84
N SER A 170 -9.98 -3.66 -14.52
CA SER A 170 -9.04 -3.08 -13.56
C SER A 170 -7.68 -3.78 -13.53
N TYR A 171 -7.65 -5.09 -13.80
CA TYR A 171 -6.40 -5.83 -13.97
C TYR A 171 -5.76 -5.54 -15.34
N SER A 172 -6.53 -5.40 -16.42
CA SER A 172 -6.02 -5.00 -17.74
C SER A 172 -5.26 -3.68 -17.65
N SER A 173 -5.88 -2.62 -17.12
CA SER A 173 -5.23 -1.32 -16.95
C SER A 173 -4.04 -1.35 -15.98
N SER A 174 -4.01 -2.27 -15.02
CA SER A 174 -2.83 -2.50 -14.17
C SER A 174 -1.70 -3.23 -14.91
N VAL A 175 -2.01 -4.12 -15.85
CA VAL A 175 -1.02 -4.79 -16.71
C VAL A 175 -0.50 -3.81 -17.76
N GLU A 176 -1.38 -3.03 -18.40
CA GLU A 176 -1.03 -1.95 -19.33
C GLU A 176 -0.09 -0.91 -18.66
N SER A 177 -0.35 -0.54 -17.40
CA SER A 177 0.56 0.34 -16.64
C SER A 177 1.94 -0.29 -16.45
N LEU A 178 2.01 -1.60 -16.19
CA LEU A 178 3.26 -2.32 -15.97
C LEU A 178 4.01 -2.59 -17.29
N THR A 179 3.33 -2.81 -18.41
CA THR A 179 4.00 -2.93 -19.72
C THR A 179 4.61 -1.60 -20.12
N ASN A 180 3.92 -0.48 -19.90
CA ASN A 180 4.46 0.85 -20.19
C ASN A 180 5.67 1.20 -19.29
N GLU A 181 5.65 0.79 -18.02
CA GLU A 181 6.80 0.93 -17.11
C GLU A 181 8.00 0.07 -17.55
N ILE A 182 7.75 -1.17 -18.00
CA ILE A 182 8.78 -2.05 -18.57
C ILE A 182 9.34 -1.48 -19.88
N GLU A 183 8.50 -0.91 -20.75
CA GLU A 183 8.93 -0.27 -21.99
C GLU A 183 9.81 0.96 -21.71
N ALA A 184 9.43 1.83 -20.79
CA ALA A 184 10.25 2.97 -20.36
C ALA A 184 11.61 2.53 -19.78
N ILE A 185 11.65 1.51 -18.92
CA ILE A 185 12.90 0.95 -18.37
C ILE A 185 13.78 0.34 -19.48
N ASN A 186 13.19 -0.26 -20.51
CA ASN A 186 13.94 -0.76 -21.67
C ASN A 186 14.53 0.39 -22.51
N GLU A 187 13.79 1.49 -22.71
CA GLU A 187 14.30 2.70 -23.38
C GLU A 187 15.46 3.33 -22.59
N GLU A 188 15.32 3.48 -21.27
CA GLU A 188 16.42 3.93 -20.39
C GLU A 188 17.64 3.00 -20.47
N HIS A 189 17.45 1.68 -20.47
CA HIS A 189 18.54 0.72 -20.60
C HIS A 189 19.29 0.85 -21.94
N VAL A 190 18.57 1.07 -23.05
CA VAL A 190 19.18 1.34 -24.37
C VAL A 190 20.00 2.64 -24.34
N LEU A 191 19.50 3.71 -23.72
CA LEU A 191 20.25 4.96 -23.56
C LEU A 191 21.52 4.78 -22.71
N VAL A 192 21.47 3.98 -21.64
CA VAL A 192 22.63 3.67 -20.80
C VAL A 192 23.69 2.86 -21.56
N GLU A 193 23.29 1.84 -22.34
CA GLU A 193 24.25 1.08 -23.16
C GLU A 193 24.82 1.89 -24.33
N LEU A 194 24.05 2.84 -24.90
CA LEU A 194 24.57 3.80 -25.89
C LEU A 194 25.64 4.72 -25.27
N ALA A 195 25.35 5.34 -24.12
CA ALA A 195 26.31 6.20 -23.41
C ALA A 195 27.58 5.43 -22.98
N ARG A 196 27.44 4.15 -22.62
CA ARG A 196 28.56 3.25 -22.34
C ARG A 196 29.41 2.96 -23.60
N ILE A 197 28.78 2.72 -24.75
CA ILE A 197 29.48 2.53 -26.03
C ILE A 197 30.22 3.80 -26.45
N GLU A 198 29.64 4.98 -26.20
CA GLU A 198 30.28 6.27 -26.45
C GLU A 198 31.50 6.49 -25.55
N ALA A 199 31.35 6.31 -24.23
CA ALA A 199 32.46 6.41 -23.27
C ALA A 199 33.60 5.40 -23.54
N LEU A 200 33.30 4.22 -24.08
CA LEU A 200 34.32 3.25 -24.51
C LEU A 200 35.09 3.74 -25.75
N LYS A 201 34.42 4.36 -26.74
CA LYS A 201 35.10 4.95 -27.90
C LYS A 201 36.00 6.11 -27.50
N GLU A 202 35.52 7.01 -26.64
CA GLU A 202 36.35 8.10 -26.09
C GLU A 202 37.57 7.55 -25.35
N TYR A 203 37.41 6.48 -24.57
CA TYR A 203 38.52 5.81 -23.88
C TYR A 203 39.54 5.23 -24.88
N GLU A 204 39.09 4.51 -25.90
CA GLU A 204 39.95 3.93 -26.95
C GLU A 204 40.71 5.02 -27.73
N GLU A 205 40.05 6.15 -28.05
CA GLU A 205 40.71 7.29 -28.69
C GLU A 205 41.76 7.93 -27.77
N ILE A 206 41.43 8.15 -26.49
CA ILE A 206 42.38 8.67 -25.49
C ILE A 206 43.56 7.71 -25.29
N GLU A 207 43.36 6.39 -25.38
CA GLU A 207 44.45 5.42 -25.33
C GLU A 207 45.33 5.46 -26.59
N ALA A 208 44.73 5.62 -27.77
CA ALA A 208 45.45 5.79 -29.04
C ALA A 208 46.28 7.09 -29.05
N GLN A 209 45.70 8.22 -28.64
CA GLN A 209 46.40 9.49 -28.49
C GLN A 209 47.56 9.39 -27.49
N LYS A 210 47.41 8.65 -26.38
CA LYS A 210 48.50 8.39 -25.43
C LYS A 210 49.62 7.54 -26.02
N LYS A 211 49.32 6.51 -26.82
CA LYS A 211 50.31 5.68 -27.51
C LYS A 211 51.10 6.51 -28.52
N GLU A 212 50.41 7.26 -29.38
CA GLU A 212 51.05 8.11 -30.39
C GLU A 212 51.91 9.22 -29.74
N ALA A 213 51.44 9.82 -28.64
CA ALA A 213 52.24 10.79 -27.87
C ALA A 213 53.47 10.15 -27.20
N ALA A 214 53.36 8.91 -26.70
CA ALA A 214 54.47 8.17 -26.11
C ALA A 214 55.51 7.77 -27.18
N GLU A 215 55.08 7.37 -28.37
CA GLU A 215 55.97 7.10 -29.52
C GLU A 215 56.69 8.37 -30.00
N LYS A 216 55.96 9.48 -30.18
CA LYS A 216 56.54 10.80 -30.50
C LYS A 216 57.58 11.23 -29.46
N HIS A 217 57.30 11.04 -28.17
CA HIS A 217 58.25 11.31 -27.09
C HIS A 217 59.45 10.35 -27.11
N SER A 218 59.24 9.05 -27.36
CA SER A 218 60.30 8.05 -27.47
C SER A 218 61.27 8.40 -28.61
N ASN A 219 60.74 8.74 -29.78
CA ASN A 219 61.52 9.13 -30.95
C ASN A 219 62.35 10.41 -30.68
N ALA A 220 61.76 11.42 -30.02
CA ALA A 220 62.49 12.62 -29.59
C ALA A 220 63.58 12.34 -28.55
N MET A 221 63.35 11.39 -27.63
CA MET A 221 64.35 10.93 -26.67
C MET A 221 65.47 10.10 -27.33
N GLU A 222 65.17 9.37 -28.40
CA GLU A 222 66.18 8.65 -29.18
C GLU A 222 67.01 9.62 -30.05
N GLU A 223 66.39 10.62 -30.67
CA GLU A 223 67.09 11.69 -31.38
C GLU A 223 68.03 12.49 -30.47
N THR A 224 67.59 12.85 -29.27
CA THR A 224 68.43 13.59 -28.32
C THR A 224 69.57 12.72 -27.79
N ARG A 225 69.35 11.42 -27.57
CA ARG A 225 70.43 10.45 -27.31
C ARG A 225 71.41 10.34 -28.49
N LYS A 226 70.94 10.27 -29.74
CA LYS A 226 71.82 10.27 -30.93
C LYS A 226 72.66 11.54 -31.03
N LYS A 227 72.09 12.71 -30.70
CA LYS A 227 72.81 14.00 -30.64
C LYS A 227 73.83 14.01 -29.49
N MET A 228 73.46 13.51 -28.31
CA MET A 228 74.34 13.38 -27.15
C MET A 228 75.53 12.45 -27.43
N ASN A 229 75.31 11.28 -28.04
CA ASN A 229 76.38 10.34 -28.38
C ASN A 229 77.37 10.93 -29.39
N LYS A 230 76.91 11.76 -30.34
CA LYS A 230 77.81 12.50 -31.23
C LYS A 230 78.68 13.50 -30.47
N MET A 231 78.09 14.28 -29.56
CA MET A 231 78.86 15.21 -28.73
C MET A 231 79.86 14.48 -27.81
N ILE A 232 79.51 13.31 -27.29
CA ILE A 232 80.46 12.46 -26.53
C ILE A 232 81.63 12.04 -27.43
N GLN A 233 81.34 11.54 -28.64
CA GLN A 233 82.39 11.16 -29.59
C GLN A 233 83.24 12.37 -30.05
N GLU A 234 82.66 13.56 -30.17
CA GLU A 234 83.38 14.81 -30.45
C GLU A 234 84.28 15.23 -29.27
N ILE A 235 83.86 14.98 -28.03
CA ILE A 235 84.68 15.18 -26.81
C ILE A 235 85.82 14.16 -26.76
N GLU A 236 85.56 12.86 -26.96
CA GLU A 236 86.58 11.80 -27.00
C GLU A 236 87.67 12.10 -28.04
N ASN A 237 87.28 12.54 -29.25
CA ASN A 237 88.21 13.01 -30.29
C ASN A 237 89.00 14.26 -29.86
N SER A 238 88.39 15.17 -29.08
CA SER A 238 89.06 16.38 -28.57
C SER A 238 90.06 16.06 -27.46
N GLU A 239 89.73 15.13 -26.55
CA GLU A 239 90.63 14.64 -25.50
C GLU A 239 91.82 13.88 -26.12
N GLU A 240 91.58 13.10 -27.18
CA GLU A 240 92.66 12.49 -27.99
C GLU A 240 93.58 13.54 -28.64
N LEU A 241 93.03 14.66 -29.13
CA LEU A 241 93.81 15.76 -29.71
C LEU A 241 94.56 16.55 -28.64
N GLU A 242 93.98 16.78 -27.47
CA GLU A 242 94.64 17.41 -26.32
C GLU A 242 95.80 16.54 -25.81
N ALA A 243 95.63 15.22 -25.72
CA ALA A 243 96.71 14.30 -25.39
C ALA A 243 97.86 14.34 -26.41
N LYS A 244 97.55 14.38 -27.71
CA LYS A 244 98.55 14.54 -28.78
C LYS A 244 99.27 15.90 -28.70
N LEU A 245 98.54 16.98 -28.41
CA LEU A 245 99.11 18.30 -28.19
C LEU A 245 100.00 18.35 -26.95
N ALA A 246 99.60 17.72 -25.85
CA ALA A 246 100.40 17.63 -24.62
C ALA A 246 101.74 16.89 -24.84
N ILE A 247 101.74 15.83 -25.66
CA ILE A 247 102.98 15.16 -26.10
C ILE A 247 103.85 16.15 -26.89
N THR A 248 103.30 16.81 -27.92
CA THR A 248 104.10 17.79 -28.71
C THR A 248 104.57 19.00 -27.89
N MET A 249 103.83 19.42 -26.86
CA MET A 249 104.27 20.46 -25.93
C MET A 249 105.39 19.97 -25.02
N SER A 250 105.40 18.69 -24.65
CA SER A 250 106.53 18.08 -23.95
C SER A 250 107.77 18.00 -24.85
N ASP A 251 107.61 17.64 -26.12
CA ASP A 251 108.71 17.62 -27.10
C ASP A 251 109.27 19.03 -27.38
N ILE A 252 108.39 20.04 -27.52
CA ILE A 252 108.78 21.45 -27.64
C ILE A 252 109.53 21.91 -26.39
N LYS A 253 109.09 21.55 -25.19
CA LYS A 253 109.79 21.88 -23.94
C LYS A 253 111.15 21.18 -23.82
N MET A 254 111.28 19.95 -24.35
CA MET A 254 112.58 19.27 -24.46
C MET A 254 113.53 20.00 -25.43
N LEU A 255 113.01 20.57 -26.52
CA LEU A 255 113.80 21.41 -27.44
C LEU A 255 114.13 22.80 -26.85
N GLU A 256 113.26 23.36 -26.02
CA GLU A 256 113.47 24.62 -25.31
C GLU A 256 114.59 24.50 -24.26
N ASN A 257 114.58 23.41 -23.48
CA ASN A 257 115.69 23.04 -22.57
C ASN A 257 117.05 22.89 -23.29
N VAL A 258 117.06 22.49 -24.57
CA VAL A 258 118.28 22.42 -25.39
C VAL A 258 118.74 23.82 -25.85
N LYS A 259 117.82 24.78 -25.94
CA LYS A 259 118.08 26.15 -26.37
C LYS A 259 118.63 27.04 -25.25
N GLU A 260 118.24 26.81 -23.99
CA GLU A 260 118.68 27.58 -22.80
C GLU A 260 120.15 27.36 -22.37
N THR A 261 121.01 26.80 -23.23
CA THR A 261 122.45 26.63 -22.96
C THR A 261 123.37 27.55 -23.78
N LYS A 262 122.81 28.49 -24.57
CA LYS A 262 123.58 29.50 -25.31
C LYS A 262 122.86 30.85 -25.37
N GLU A 263 123.14 31.73 -24.40
CA GLU A 263 123.76 33.05 -24.61
C GLU A 263 123.80 33.84 -23.28
N VAL A 264 124.94 34.49 -23.01
CA VAL A 264 125.16 35.32 -21.82
C VAL A 264 125.95 36.56 -22.24
N ASP A 265 125.77 37.65 -21.47
CA ASP A 265 126.65 38.81 -21.36
C ASP A 265 126.49 39.96 -22.38
N LYS A 266 125.76 41.02 -21.96
CA LYS A 266 126.44 42.18 -21.33
C LYS A 266 125.52 43.14 -20.59
N ARG A 267 126.14 43.96 -19.72
CA ARG A 267 125.51 44.87 -18.75
C ARG A 267 126.21 46.24 -18.72
N LEU A 268 125.40 47.29 -18.52
CA LEU A 268 125.53 48.36 -17.51
C LEU A 268 126.85 49.17 -17.37
N GLN A 269 126.72 50.51 -17.28
CA GLN A 269 127.57 51.36 -16.42
C GLN A 269 126.76 52.56 -15.83
N ARG A 270 127.37 53.45 -15.03
CA ARG A 270 126.68 54.48 -14.21
C ARG A 270 127.58 55.69 -13.85
N ALA A 271 126.92 56.78 -13.40
CA ALA A 271 127.44 57.85 -12.51
C ALA A 271 128.42 58.88 -13.16
N SER A 272 128.70 60.05 -12.55
CA SER A 272 128.39 60.55 -11.20
C SER A 272 128.16 62.07 -11.10
N GLU A 273 127.60 62.49 -9.96
CA GLU A 273 127.44 63.85 -9.39
C GLU A 273 128.78 64.59 -9.12
N SER A 274 128.88 65.88 -8.78
CA SER A 274 127.91 67.02 -8.66
C SER A 274 128.64 68.38 -8.70
N ARG A 275 127.91 69.48 -8.92
CA ARG A 275 128.35 70.87 -8.65
C ARG A 275 127.15 71.68 -8.10
N LEU A 276 127.39 72.83 -7.44
CA LEU A 276 126.43 73.41 -6.47
C LEU A 276 125.95 74.83 -6.80
N ALA A 277 124.70 75.08 -6.40
CA ALA A 277 124.13 76.39 -6.03
C ALA A 277 123.90 77.47 -7.11
N LEU A 278 124.11 77.17 -8.40
CA LEU A 278 123.47 77.92 -9.50
C LEU A 278 122.74 77.01 -10.49
N GLU A 279 123.27 75.81 -10.73
CA GLU A 279 122.48 74.70 -11.30
C GLU A 279 121.18 74.48 -10.51
N SER A 280 121.18 74.59 -9.18
CA SER A 280 119.99 74.39 -8.32
C SER A 280 118.72 75.08 -8.82
N ILE A 281 118.76 76.35 -9.22
CA ILE A 281 117.55 77.09 -9.63
C ILE A 281 117.07 76.68 -11.04
N GLU A 282 118.00 76.30 -11.92
CA GLU A 282 117.69 75.87 -13.29
C GLU A 282 117.30 74.38 -13.33
N ASP A 283 117.87 73.56 -12.44
CA ASP A 283 117.43 72.21 -12.08
C ASP A 283 116.10 72.21 -11.34
N GLU A 284 115.81 73.17 -10.45
CA GLU A 284 114.49 73.36 -9.82
C GLU A 284 113.45 73.80 -10.85
N PHE A 285 113.83 74.62 -11.84
CA PHE A 285 112.95 74.98 -12.96
C PHE A 285 112.70 73.80 -13.89
N GLU A 286 113.71 73.01 -14.27
CA GLU A 286 113.50 71.78 -15.02
C GLU A 286 112.88 70.66 -14.18
N ALA A 287 113.04 70.62 -12.86
CA ALA A 287 112.35 69.69 -11.97
C ALA A 287 110.87 70.03 -11.90
N THR A 288 110.50 71.27 -11.59
CA THR A 288 109.09 71.72 -11.60
C THR A 288 108.45 71.62 -12.99
N LYS A 289 109.23 71.73 -14.08
CA LYS A 289 108.78 71.47 -15.45
C LYS A 289 108.62 69.97 -15.77
N LYS A 290 109.49 69.10 -15.24
CA LYS A 290 109.35 67.63 -15.28
C LYS A 290 108.17 67.17 -14.43
N GLU A 291 107.98 67.72 -13.24
CA GLU A 291 106.81 67.51 -12.38
C GLU A 291 105.54 68.00 -13.07
N LEU A 292 105.54 69.17 -13.71
CA LEU A 292 104.40 69.64 -14.50
C LEU A 292 104.12 68.74 -15.72
N ALA A 293 105.14 68.06 -16.27
CA ALA A 293 104.96 67.05 -17.31
C ALA A 293 104.41 65.73 -16.73
N LEU A 294 104.89 65.29 -15.56
CA LEU A 294 104.39 64.13 -14.82
C LEU A 294 102.94 64.34 -14.38
N VAL A 295 102.58 65.47 -13.77
CA VAL A 295 101.20 65.83 -13.39
C VAL A 295 100.28 65.89 -14.62
N LYS A 296 100.79 66.31 -15.79
CA LYS A 296 100.02 66.23 -17.04
C LYS A 296 99.81 64.78 -17.47
N GLU A 297 100.86 63.96 -17.50
CA GLU A 297 100.79 62.53 -17.83
C GLU A 297 99.85 61.77 -16.86
N GLU A 298 100.00 61.97 -15.55
CA GLU A 298 99.09 61.49 -14.51
C GLU A 298 97.65 61.98 -14.73
N SER A 299 97.44 63.21 -15.19
CA SER A 299 96.09 63.70 -15.52
C SER A 299 95.50 63.02 -16.76
N PHE A 300 96.32 62.65 -17.75
CA PHE A 300 95.89 61.85 -18.90
C PHE A 300 95.63 60.38 -18.51
N GLN A 301 96.42 59.82 -17.59
CA GLN A 301 96.19 58.48 -17.02
C GLN A 301 94.95 58.46 -16.11
N PHE A 302 94.69 59.53 -15.36
CA PHE A 302 93.44 59.70 -14.60
C PHE A 302 92.24 59.86 -15.53
N MET A 303 92.36 60.63 -16.61
CA MET A 303 91.27 60.74 -17.60
C MET A 303 91.01 59.40 -18.29
N SER A 304 92.07 58.66 -18.67
CA SER A 304 91.97 57.34 -19.30
C SER A 304 91.35 56.29 -18.38
N SER A 305 91.77 56.23 -17.10
CA SER A 305 91.18 55.33 -16.11
C SER A 305 89.75 55.74 -15.75
N MET A 306 89.44 57.03 -15.71
CA MET A 306 88.06 57.51 -15.57
C MET A 306 87.19 57.15 -16.77
N ASP A 307 87.73 57.11 -18.00
CA ASP A 307 87.01 56.60 -19.18
C ASP A 307 86.81 55.08 -19.15
N ILE A 308 87.80 54.31 -18.68
CA ILE A 308 87.64 52.87 -18.40
C ILE A 308 86.51 52.66 -17.39
N VAL A 309 86.51 53.37 -16.26
CA VAL A 309 85.44 53.31 -15.26
C VAL A 309 84.08 53.76 -15.82
N ARG A 310 84.04 54.77 -16.71
CA ARG A 310 82.80 55.16 -17.42
C ARG A 310 82.28 54.03 -18.30
N GLU A 311 83.13 53.33 -19.03
CA GLU A 311 82.71 52.22 -19.90
C GLU A 311 82.35 50.96 -19.11
N GLU A 312 83.08 50.65 -18.03
CA GLU A 312 82.69 49.61 -17.07
C GLU A 312 81.33 49.88 -16.44
N LEU A 313 81.03 51.13 -16.04
CA LEU A 313 79.71 51.50 -15.52
C LEU A 313 78.60 51.33 -16.57
N LYS A 314 78.85 51.67 -17.85
CA LYS A 314 77.91 51.38 -18.95
C LYS A 314 77.70 49.87 -19.12
N HIS A 315 78.78 49.10 -19.10
CA HIS A 315 78.74 47.64 -19.23
C HIS A 315 77.97 46.99 -18.06
N VAL A 316 78.28 47.36 -16.82
CA VAL A 316 77.60 46.90 -15.59
C VAL A 316 76.12 47.29 -15.61
N ALA A 317 75.76 48.50 -16.05
CA ALA A 317 74.36 48.89 -16.24
C ALA A 317 73.65 48.02 -17.30
N GLY A 318 74.32 47.73 -18.42
CA GLY A 318 73.84 46.83 -19.46
C GLY A 318 73.65 45.38 -18.97
N VAL A 319 74.60 44.85 -18.20
CA VAL A 319 74.51 43.52 -17.57
C VAL A 319 73.37 43.48 -16.54
N LYS A 320 73.25 44.49 -15.68
CA LYS A 320 72.16 44.64 -14.70
C LYS A 320 70.78 44.65 -15.38
N ALA A 321 70.64 45.38 -16.49
CA ALA A 321 69.41 45.38 -17.29
C ALA A 321 69.13 44.02 -17.95
N ARG A 322 70.15 43.33 -18.47
CA ARG A 322 70.03 41.96 -19.00
C ARG A 322 69.63 40.94 -17.92
N LEU A 323 70.13 41.10 -16.69
CA LEU A 323 69.78 40.25 -15.55
C LEU A 323 68.34 40.48 -15.08
N ARG A 324 67.90 41.73 -14.88
CA ARG A 324 66.48 42.03 -14.54
C ARG A 324 65.51 41.44 -15.58
N ARG A 325 65.83 41.54 -16.88
CA ARG A 325 65.04 40.91 -17.96
C ARG A 325 65.03 39.37 -17.94
N LYS A 326 65.97 38.71 -17.26
CA LYS A 326 65.94 37.25 -17.01
C LYS A 326 65.11 36.94 -15.76
N GLU A 327 65.32 37.69 -14.68
CA GLU A 327 64.59 37.61 -13.42
C GLU A 327 63.07 37.79 -13.63
N GLU A 328 62.64 38.80 -14.37
CA GLU A 328 61.23 39.00 -14.73
C GLU A 328 60.62 37.82 -15.51
N LYS A 329 61.43 37.11 -16.33
CA LYS A 329 60.95 35.93 -17.06
C LYS A 329 60.80 34.74 -16.12
N VAL A 330 61.74 34.54 -15.20
CA VAL A 330 61.66 33.53 -14.15
C VAL A 330 60.45 33.79 -13.26
N GLU A 331 60.24 35.01 -12.80
CA GLU A 331 59.10 35.40 -11.98
C GLU A 331 57.75 35.14 -12.69
N ARG A 332 57.63 35.52 -13.97
CA ARG A 332 56.45 35.17 -14.79
C ARG A 332 56.24 33.64 -14.91
N THR A 333 57.31 32.84 -14.97
CA THR A 333 57.17 31.36 -14.95
C THR A 333 56.78 30.82 -13.57
N ILE A 334 57.31 31.39 -12.48
CA ILE A 334 56.93 31.04 -11.10
C ILE A 334 55.44 31.34 -10.87
N GLN A 335 54.96 32.53 -11.26
CA GLN A 335 53.54 32.90 -11.16
C GLN A 335 52.64 31.98 -11.99
N ASN A 336 53.06 31.61 -13.21
CA ASN A 336 52.34 30.64 -14.05
C ASN A 336 52.26 29.26 -13.37
N LEU A 337 53.39 28.74 -12.86
CA LEU A 337 53.45 27.47 -12.13
C LEU A 337 52.61 27.50 -10.85
N ASN A 338 52.66 28.58 -10.06
CA ASN A 338 51.84 28.77 -8.88
C ASN A 338 50.33 28.79 -9.24
N SER A 339 49.95 29.49 -10.32
CA SER A 339 48.56 29.45 -10.82
C SER A 339 48.10 28.05 -11.24
N LYS A 340 49.02 27.20 -11.72
CA LYS A 340 48.73 25.79 -12.05
C LYS A 340 48.62 24.94 -10.80
N LEU A 341 49.51 25.14 -9.82
CA LEU A 341 49.50 24.47 -8.52
C LEU A 341 48.22 24.78 -7.73
N LEU A 342 47.80 26.04 -7.65
CA LEU A 342 46.55 26.44 -7.00
C LEU A 342 45.32 25.84 -7.69
N ARG A 343 45.29 25.80 -9.04
CA ARG A 343 44.23 25.13 -9.80
C ARG A 343 44.24 23.60 -9.60
N ALA A 344 45.41 22.98 -9.49
CA ALA A 344 45.53 21.55 -9.20
C ALA A 344 45.05 21.24 -7.77
N LYS A 345 45.43 22.06 -6.78
CA LYS A 345 44.95 21.94 -5.40
C LYS A 345 43.43 22.08 -5.34
N ALA A 346 42.84 23.12 -5.92
CA ALA A 346 41.39 23.31 -5.92
C ALA A 346 40.63 22.12 -6.56
N LYS A 347 41.19 21.50 -7.61
CA LYS A 347 40.65 20.25 -8.18
C LYS A 347 40.79 19.06 -7.23
N LEU A 348 41.90 18.93 -6.52
CA LEU A 348 42.12 17.84 -5.55
C LEU A 348 41.16 17.94 -4.36
N GLU A 349 40.95 19.13 -3.79
CA GLU A 349 39.97 19.37 -2.72
C GLU A 349 38.54 19.03 -3.20
N ALA A 350 38.18 19.44 -4.42
CA ALA A 350 36.89 19.11 -5.01
C ALA A 350 36.71 17.59 -5.22
N VAL A 351 37.75 16.88 -5.65
CA VAL A 351 37.73 15.41 -5.76
C VAL A 351 37.63 14.74 -4.39
N SER A 352 38.38 15.20 -3.37
CA SER A 352 38.29 14.65 -2.00
C SER A 352 36.87 14.79 -1.44
N THR A 353 36.26 15.98 -1.55
CA THR A 353 34.87 16.18 -1.06
C THR A 353 33.82 15.41 -1.87
N ALA A 354 34.13 14.99 -3.11
CA ALA A 354 33.31 14.06 -3.87
C ALA A 354 33.55 12.59 -3.46
N GLU A 355 34.80 12.22 -3.16
CA GLU A 355 35.19 10.90 -2.65
C GLU A 355 34.53 10.63 -1.28
N ASP A 356 34.51 11.61 -0.38
CA ASP A 356 33.89 11.45 0.95
C ASP A 356 32.34 11.40 0.89
N LYS A 357 31.74 12.04 -0.12
CA LYS A 357 30.33 11.82 -0.48
C LYS A 357 30.11 10.41 -1.02
N ALA A 358 30.98 9.91 -1.90
CA ALA A 358 30.90 8.55 -2.41
C ALA A 358 31.07 7.50 -1.29
N LYS A 359 31.99 7.72 -0.33
CA LYS A 359 32.15 6.86 0.86
C LYS A 359 30.89 6.83 1.72
N SER A 360 30.30 7.99 2.03
CA SER A 360 29.07 8.06 2.85
C SER A 360 27.85 7.46 2.13
N ILE A 361 27.74 7.62 0.82
CA ILE A 361 26.75 6.90 0.01
C ILE A 361 27.01 5.38 0.06
N ALA A 362 28.25 4.93 -0.08
CA ALA A 362 28.61 3.51 -0.02
C ALA A 362 28.31 2.87 1.36
N SER A 363 28.57 3.59 2.47
CA SER A 363 28.18 3.10 3.81
C SER A 363 26.66 3.02 3.99
N ASN A 364 25.90 3.97 3.43
CA ASN A 364 24.44 3.94 3.47
C ASN A 364 23.86 2.80 2.62
N LEU A 365 24.48 2.50 1.46
CA LEU A 365 24.13 1.35 0.63
C LEU A 365 24.50 0.02 1.31
N SER A 366 25.62 -0.05 2.04
CA SER A 366 25.95 -1.24 2.85
C SER A 366 24.94 -1.46 3.98
N HIS A 367 24.58 -0.39 4.72
CA HIS A 367 23.60 -0.47 5.79
C HIS A 367 22.22 -0.92 5.29
N THR A 368 21.73 -0.35 4.19
CA THR A 368 20.45 -0.75 3.59
C THR A 368 20.48 -2.16 3.01
N PHE A 369 21.62 -2.61 2.47
CA PHE A 369 21.81 -4.00 2.05
C PHE A 369 21.77 -5.00 3.22
N ASP A 370 22.47 -4.72 4.33
CA ASP A 370 22.43 -5.59 5.51
C ASP A 370 21.06 -5.56 6.22
N GLN A 371 20.34 -4.42 6.17
CA GLN A 371 18.94 -4.36 6.60
C GLN A 371 18.05 -5.27 5.75
N LEU A 372 18.05 -5.12 4.42
CA LEU A 372 17.24 -5.94 3.51
C LEU A 372 17.55 -7.45 3.64
N LYS A 373 18.81 -7.79 3.91
CA LYS A 373 19.26 -9.15 4.22
C LYS A 373 18.67 -9.67 5.54
N SER A 374 18.64 -8.85 6.59
CA SER A 374 18.02 -9.22 7.87
C SER A 374 16.49 -9.41 7.74
N GLU A 375 15.83 -8.54 6.98
CA GLU A 375 14.40 -8.64 6.65
C GLU A 375 14.13 -9.91 5.81
N THR A 376 15.03 -10.25 4.88
CA THR A 376 14.95 -11.46 4.04
C THR A 376 15.06 -12.74 4.88
N GLU A 377 15.99 -12.82 5.84
CA GLU A 377 16.06 -13.98 6.75
C GLU A 377 14.84 -14.05 7.68
N SER A 378 14.37 -12.91 8.20
CA SER A 378 13.12 -12.85 8.99
C SER A 378 11.92 -13.39 8.21
N ALA A 379 11.73 -12.94 6.96
CA ALA A 379 10.66 -13.40 6.08
C ALA A 379 10.77 -14.90 5.71
N LYS A 380 11.99 -15.46 5.63
CA LYS A 380 12.19 -16.92 5.47
C LYS A 380 11.76 -17.68 6.73
N HIS A 381 12.07 -17.18 7.92
CA HIS A 381 11.65 -17.80 9.18
C HIS A 381 10.13 -17.75 9.35
N GLU A 382 9.48 -16.59 9.11
CA GLU A 382 8.02 -16.48 9.11
C GLU A 382 7.38 -17.43 8.08
N ARG A 383 7.97 -17.56 6.88
CA ARG A 383 7.52 -18.52 5.86
C ARG A 383 7.68 -20.00 6.29
N SER A 384 8.69 -20.35 7.07
CA SER A 384 8.83 -21.72 7.62
C SER A 384 7.72 -22.01 8.61
N LEU A 385 7.50 -21.10 9.57
CA LEU A 385 6.44 -21.22 10.58
C LEU A 385 5.05 -21.32 9.93
N ILE A 386 4.75 -20.51 8.91
CA ILE A 386 3.51 -20.61 8.13
C ILE A 386 3.42 -21.95 7.38
N GLY A 387 4.54 -22.50 6.90
CA GLY A 387 4.61 -23.83 6.30
C GLY A 387 4.28 -24.95 7.30
N GLU A 388 4.75 -24.82 8.53
CA GLU A 388 4.46 -25.75 9.64
C GLU A 388 3.00 -25.63 10.12
N GLU A 389 2.51 -24.41 10.36
CA GLU A 389 1.10 -24.15 10.71
C GLU A 389 0.13 -24.66 9.63
N THR A 390 0.42 -24.42 8.34
CA THR A 390 -0.44 -24.90 7.25
C THR A 390 -0.40 -26.43 7.08
N ALA A 391 0.71 -27.09 7.40
CA ALA A 391 0.77 -28.55 7.47
C ALA A 391 -0.08 -29.10 8.62
N ILE A 392 -0.04 -28.48 9.81
CA ILE A 392 -0.86 -28.86 10.97
C ILE A 392 -2.36 -28.67 10.65
N ILE A 393 -2.75 -27.49 10.16
CA ILE A 393 -4.15 -27.18 9.80
C ILE A 393 -4.66 -28.14 8.71
N LYS A 394 -3.82 -28.53 7.75
CA LYS A 394 -4.19 -29.52 6.73
C LYS A 394 -4.45 -30.90 7.34
N ALA A 395 -3.61 -31.36 8.28
CA ALA A 395 -3.81 -32.63 8.96
C ALA A 395 -5.07 -32.63 9.85
N GLU A 396 -5.36 -31.52 10.53
CA GLU A 396 -6.61 -31.33 11.29
C GLU A 396 -7.84 -31.28 10.38
N THR A 397 -7.73 -30.64 9.21
CA THR A 397 -8.79 -30.63 8.19
C THR A 397 -9.10 -32.05 7.71
N GLN A 398 -8.08 -32.83 7.32
CA GLN A 398 -8.27 -34.22 6.90
C GLN A 398 -8.85 -35.11 8.00
N LYS A 399 -8.46 -34.88 9.27
CA LYS A 399 -9.06 -35.57 10.41
C LYS A 399 -10.54 -35.23 10.56
N THR A 400 -10.90 -33.95 10.48
CA THR A 400 -12.30 -33.53 10.59
C THR A 400 -13.16 -33.96 9.41
N GLU A 401 -12.60 -34.04 8.19
CA GLU A 401 -13.24 -34.67 7.03
C GLU A 401 -13.58 -36.15 7.33
N THR A 402 -12.62 -36.96 7.80
CA THR A 402 -12.91 -38.37 8.16
C THR A 402 -13.87 -38.53 9.34
N GLU A 403 -13.94 -37.56 10.26
CA GLU A 403 -14.92 -37.55 11.35
C GLU A 403 -16.34 -37.18 10.88
N ILE A 404 -16.45 -36.40 9.79
CA ILE A 404 -17.71 -36.10 9.10
C ILE A 404 -18.18 -37.33 8.31
N ASP A 405 -17.32 -37.97 7.53
CA ASP A 405 -17.67 -39.19 6.76
C ASP A 405 -18.28 -40.27 7.68
N LEU A 406 -17.61 -40.56 8.80
CA LEU A 406 -18.08 -41.50 9.83
C LEU A 406 -19.36 -41.05 10.55
N ALA A 407 -19.69 -39.75 10.55
CA ALA A 407 -20.95 -39.24 11.08
C ALA A 407 -22.10 -39.35 10.06
N GLU A 408 -21.81 -39.16 8.78
CA GLU A 408 -22.78 -39.35 7.69
C GLU A 408 -23.16 -40.83 7.53
N GLU A 409 -22.20 -41.77 7.61
CA GLU A 409 -22.48 -43.21 7.64
C GLU A 409 -23.44 -43.59 8.78
N ARG A 410 -23.19 -43.10 10.00
CA ARG A 410 -24.05 -43.32 11.17
C ARG A 410 -25.45 -42.73 10.98
N LEU A 411 -25.55 -41.56 10.35
CA LEU A 411 -26.83 -40.92 10.05
C LEU A 411 -27.62 -41.70 8.98
N GLN A 412 -26.95 -42.28 7.98
CA GLN A 412 -27.60 -43.18 7.01
C GLN A 412 -28.15 -44.45 7.67
N ILE A 413 -27.40 -45.06 8.59
CA ILE A 413 -27.87 -46.21 9.39
C ILE A 413 -29.11 -45.82 10.20
N ALA A 414 -29.06 -44.73 10.96
CA ALA A 414 -30.18 -44.26 11.78
C ALA A 414 -31.43 -43.89 10.94
N LEU A 415 -31.25 -43.36 9.72
CA LEU A 415 -32.36 -43.11 8.78
C LEU A 415 -33.01 -44.41 8.28
N GLN A 416 -32.21 -45.44 8.01
CA GLN A 416 -32.71 -46.74 7.58
C GLN A 416 -33.41 -47.47 8.74
N GLU A 417 -32.87 -47.41 9.96
CA GLU A 417 -33.53 -47.88 11.18
C GLU A 417 -34.89 -47.18 11.38
N LEU A 418 -34.93 -45.84 11.34
CA LEU A 418 -36.16 -45.05 11.44
C LEU A 418 -37.18 -45.41 10.35
N LYS A 419 -36.72 -45.71 9.13
CA LYS A 419 -37.58 -46.18 8.03
C LYS A 419 -38.20 -47.55 8.34
N THR A 420 -37.42 -48.49 8.90
CA THR A 420 -37.96 -49.79 9.33
C THR A 420 -38.94 -49.64 10.49
N ALA A 421 -38.62 -48.81 11.49
CA ALA A 421 -39.50 -48.50 12.62
C ALA A 421 -40.83 -47.89 12.17
N LYS A 422 -40.81 -46.90 11.26
CA LYS A 422 -42.05 -46.33 10.70
C LYS A 422 -42.86 -47.32 9.88
N SER A 423 -42.22 -48.29 9.22
CA SER A 423 -42.96 -49.35 8.51
C SER A 423 -43.64 -50.31 9.49
N SER A 424 -43.01 -50.67 10.61
CA SER A 424 -43.64 -51.51 11.64
C SER A 424 -44.73 -50.76 12.40
N GLU A 425 -44.51 -49.48 12.74
CA GLU A 425 -45.52 -48.56 13.28
C GLU A 425 -46.76 -48.49 12.38
N GLY A 426 -46.58 -48.29 11.06
CA GLY A 426 -47.66 -48.29 10.08
C GLY A 426 -48.47 -49.59 10.07
N THR A 427 -47.80 -50.76 10.11
CA THR A 427 -48.51 -52.05 10.21
C THR A 427 -49.21 -52.24 11.56
N ALA A 428 -48.66 -51.73 12.66
CA ALA A 428 -49.30 -51.78 13.97
C ALA A 428 -50.58 -50.93 14.01
N LEU A 429 -50.54 -49.73 13.43
CA LEU A 429 -51.71 -48.85 13.29
C LEU A 429 -52.79 -49.48 12.41
N GLN A 430 -52.44 -50.09 11.28
CA GLN A 430 -53.39 -50.83 10.43
C GLN A 430 -54.01 -52.04 11.15
N ASN A 431 -53.22 -52.77 11.94
CA ASN A 431 -53.75 -53.87 12.75
C ASN A 431 -54.73 -53.38 13.83
N LEU A 432 -54.46 -52.24 14.47
CA LEU A 432 -55.38 -51.59 15.40
C LEU A 432 -56.66 -51.10 14.71
N GLU A 433 -56.55 -50.48 13.54
CA GLU A 433 -57.68 -50.03 12.74
C GLU A 433 -58.59 -51.21 12.33
N LEU A 434 -58.01 -52.34 11.90
CA LEU A 434 -58.76 -53.57 11.61
C LEU A 434 -59.45 -54.16 12.85
N ILE A 435 -58.84 -54.06 14.05
CA ILE A 435 -59.47 -54.49 15.31
C ILE A 435 -60.62 -53.54 15.68
N ILE A 436 -60.45 -52.23 15.50
CA ILE A 436 -61.48 -51.21 15.73
C ILE A 436 -62.65 -51.41 14.77
N GLU A 437 -62.38 -51.60 13.47
CA GLU A 437 -63.43 -51.83 12.47
C GLU A 437 -64.16 -53.16 12.71
N LYS A 438 -63.44 -54.23 13.08
CA LYS A 438 -64.04 -55.53 13.46
C LYS A 438 -64.87 -55.43 14.73
N THR A 439 -64.43 -54.71 15.75
CA THR A 439 -65.22 -54.52 16.99
C THR A 439 -66.44 -53.61 16.76
N MET A 440 -66.33 -52.57 15.92
CA MET A 440 -67.50 -51.79 15.48
C MET A 440 -68.49 -52.63 14.65
N LYS A 441 -68.03 -53.43 13.69
CA LYS A 441 -68.88 -54.35 12.91
C LYS A 441 -69.57 -55.39 13.80
N ASN A 442 -68.84 -55.98 14.76
CA ASN A 442 -69.41 -56.91 15.73
C ASN A 442 -70.47 -56.22 16.61
N ARG A 443 -70.20 -55.01 17.11
CA ARG A 443 -71.15 -54.23 17.92
C ARG A 443 -72.40 -53.84 17.12
N ALA A 444 -72.23 -53.33 15.91
CA ALA A 444 -73.34 -52.98 15.02
C ALA A 444 -74.21 -54.22 14.68
N SER A 445 -73.60 -55.39 14.52
CA SER A 445 -74.32 -56.65 14.33
C SER A 445 -75.10 -57.07 15.59
N ALA A 446 -74.47 -57.00 16.77
CA ALA A 446 -75.12 -57.31 18.06
C ALA A 446 -76.17 -56.28 18.52
N SER A 447 -76.18 -55.08 17.91
CA SER A 447 -77.09 -53.97 18.23
C SER A 447 -78.38 -53.97 17.39
N ARG A 448 -78.51 -54.83 16.36
CA ARG A 448 -79.67 -54.81 15.45
C ARG A 448 -81.00 -55.08 16.13
N ASP A 449 -81.00 -55.86 17.20
CA ASP A 449 -82.21 -56.37 17.86
C ASP A 449 -82.48 -55.72 19.23
N LYS A 450 -81.86 -54.57 19.54
CA LYS A 450 -81.94 -53.92 20.87
C LYS A 450 -82.04 -52.40 20.78
N SER A 451 -83.05 -51.83 21.44
CA SER A 451 -83.33 -50.38 21.49
C SER A 451 -82.44 -49.58 22.45
N THR A 452 -81.37 -50.17 22.99
CA THR A 452 -80.54 -49.57 24.05
C THR A 452 -79.07 -49.64 23.66
N ILE A 453 -78.46 -48.47 23.42
CA ILE A 453 -77.05 -48.36 23.02
C ILE A 453 -76.16 -48.55 24.26
N THR A 454 -75.49 -49.70 24.37
CA THR A 454 -74.46 -49.95 25.38
C THR A 454 -73.09 -49.48 24.90
N ILE A 455 -72.64 -48.36 25.46
CA ILE A 455 -71.31 -47.76 25.24
C ILE A 455 -70.29 -48.45 26.17
N SER A 456 -69.07 -48.72 25.70
CA SER A 456 -67.99 -49.27 26.54
C SER A 456 -67.56 -48.27 27.60
N LYS A 457 -67.06 -48.72 28.76
CA LYS A 457 -66.48 -47.81 29.76
C LYS A 457 -65.39 -46.91 29.17
N TYR A 458 -64.51 -47.45 28.32
CA TYR A 458 -63.47 -46.66 27.65
C TYR A 458 -64.04 -45.59 26.70
N GLU A 459 -65.16 -45.89 26.02
CA GLU A 459 -65.82 -44.94 25.11
C GLU A 459 -66.59 -43.86 25.89
N TYR A 460 -67.18 -44.23 27.04
CA TYR A 460 -67.73 -43.28 28.00
C TYR A 460 -66.63 -42.35 28.53
N ASP A 461 -65.54 -42.91 29.07
CA ASP A 461 -64.40 -42.14 29.61
C ASP A 461 -63.79 -41.22 28.52
N TYR A 462 -63.66 -41.68 27.27
CA TYR A 462 -63.20 -40.88 26.12
C TYR A 462 -64.16 -39.73 25.77
N LEU A 463 -65.47 -40.00 25.68
CA LEU A 463 -66.48 -38.99 25.34
C LEU A 463 -66.64 -37.96 26.46
N THR A 464 -66.57 -38.39 27.73
CA THR A 464 -66.51 -37.49 28.90
C THR A 464 -65.24 -36.62 28.86
N GLY A 465 -64.09 -37.19 28.50
CA GLY A 465 -62.84 -36.44 28.29
C GLY A 465 -63.00 -35.35 27.24
N HIS A 466 -63.41 -35.70 26.02
CA HIS A 466 -63.66 -34.74 24.93
C HIS A 466 -64.71 -33.67 25.29
N ALA A 467 -65.75 -34.02 26.04
CA ALA A 467 -66.74 -33.06 26.52
C ALA A 467 -66.11 -32.06 27.51
N SER A 468 -65.25 -32.52 28.42
CA SER A 468 -64.54 -31.64 29.37
C SER A 468 -63.52 -30.72 28.70
N GLU A 469 -62.78 -31.20 27.69
CA GLU A 469 -61.86 -30.38 26.89
C GLU A 469 -62.63 -29.30 26.09
N ALA A 470 -63.77 -29.67 25.50
CA ALA A 470 -64.63 -28.73 24.80
C ALA A 470 -65.22 -27.67 25.74
N GLN A 471 -65.58 -28.05 26.97
CA GLN A 471 -66.02 -27.12 28.02
C GLN A 471 -64.89 -26.17 28.43
N GLU A 472 -63.68 -26.66 28.71
CA GLU A 472 -62.53 -25.79 29.01
C GLU A 472 -62.26 -24.77 27.89
N ILE A 473 -62.43 -25.16 26.62
CA ILE A 473 -62.27 -24.28 25.46
C ILE A 473 -63.40 -23.24 25.38
N ALA A 474 -64.61 -23.56 25.83
CA ALA A 474 -65.71 -22.61 25.95
C ALA A 474 -65.45 -21.61 27.10
N ASP A 475 -65.10 -22.09 28.29
CA ASP A 475 -64.84 -21.26 29.47
C ASP A 475 -63.67 -20.29 29.25
N LYS A 476 -62.59 -20.75 28.58
CA LYS A 476 -61.46 -19.88 28.17
C LYS A 476 -61.87 -18.80 27.16
N LYS A 477 -62.89 -19.04 26.32
CA LYS A 477 -63.45 -18.03 25.40
C LYS A 477 -64.37 -17.04 26.13
N VAL A 478 -65.16 -17.51 27.10
CA VAL A 478 -66.00 -16.65 27.94
C VAL A 478 -65.15 -15.71 28.77
N ALA A 479 -64.17 -16.23 29.52
CA ALA A 479 -63.25 -15.42 30.33
C ALA A 479 -62.47 -14.39 29.48
N ALA A 480 -62.08 -14.75 28.26
CA ALA A 480 -61.48 -13.79 27.33
C ALA A 480 -62.47 -12.67 26.93
N ALA A 481 -63.72 -13.01 26.60
CA ALA A 481 -64.75 -12.02 26.27
C ALA A 481 -65.11 -11.10 27.45
N GLU A 482 -65.16 -11.65 28.67
CA GLU A 482 -65.35 -10.88 29.91
C GLU A 482 -64.19 -9.90 30.15
N ALA A 483 -62.94 -10.32 29.95
CA ALA A 483 -61.78 -9.44 30.03
C ALA A 483 -61.80 -8.33 28.97
N TRP A 484 -62.26 -8.60 27.73
CA TRP A 484 -62.49 -7.56 26.72
C TRP A 484 -63.59 -6.57 27.16
N ILE A 485 -64.67 -7.05 27.77
CA ILE A 485 -65.76 -6.21 28.29
C ILE A 485 -65.28 -5.35 29.47
N GLU A 486 -64.47 -5.88 30.37
CA GLU A 486 -63.89 -5.11 31.49
C GLU A 486 -62.87 -4.07 31.00
N ALA A 487 -61.99 -4.43 30.06
CA ALA A 487 -61.08 -3.48 29.43
C ALA A 487 -61.83 -2.33 28.72
N LEU A 488 -62.94 -2.63 28.04
CA LEU A 488 -63.82 -1.61 27.46
C LEU A 488 -64.44 -0.71 28.54
N LYS A 489 -65.02 -1.27 29.61
CA LYS A 489 -65.55 -0.50 30.76
C LYS A 489 -64.48 0.36 31.46
N ALA A 490 -63.23 -0.10 31.51
CA ALA A 490 -62.11 0.69 32.03
C ALA A 490 -61.77 1.85 31.08
N SER A 491 -61.72 1.62 29.78
CA SER A 491 -61.49 2.68 28.78
C SER A 491 -62.62 3.70 28.74
N GLU A 492 -63.88 3.29 28.96
CA GLU A 492 -65.04 4.17 29.06
C GLU A 492 -64.91 5.13 30.26
N LYS A 493 -64.54 4.60 31.44
CA LYS A 493 -64.25 5.41 32.63
C LYS A 493 -63.10 6.40 32.38
N GLU A 494 -62.04 5.97 31.70
CA GLU A 494 -60.91 6.84 31.35
C GLU A 494 -61.34 7.96 30.38
N ILE A 495 -62.18 7.64 29.39
CA ILE A 495 -62.78 8.60 28.45
C ILE A 495 -63.69 9.60 29.18
N LEU A 496 -64.52 9.15 30.12
CA LEU A 496 -65.37 10.03 30.94
C LEU A 496 -64.52 10.99 31.78
N ILE A 497 -63.43 10.53 32.42
CA ILE A 497 -62.49 11.37 33.16
C ILE A 497 -61.82 12.40 32.23
N LYS A 498 -61.38 12.01 31.02
CA LYS A 498 -60.82 12.92 30.01
C LYS A 498 -61.85 13.97 29.55
N ILE A 499 -63.11 13.58 29.36
CA ILE A 499 -64.21 14.49 29.02
C ILE A 499 -64.50 15.47 30.16
N GLU A 500 -64.47 15.02 31.42
CA GLU A 500 -64.60 15.92 32.57
C GLU A 500 -63.43 16.90 32.70
N LEU A 501 -62.20 16.43 32.50
CA LEU A 501 -61.00 17.28 32.55
C LEU A 501 -61.06 18.36 31.46
N ALA A 502 -61.37 18.00 30.21
CA ALA A 502 -61.60 18.96 29.12
C ALA A 502 -62.78 19.91 29.39
N LYS A 503 -63.84 19.46 30.10
CA LYS A 503 -64.95 20.32 30.57
C LYS A 503 -64.53 21.27 31.69
N ARG A 504 -63.47 20.97 32.46
CA ARG A 504 -62.88 21.88 33.47
C ARG A 504 -61.96 22.89 32.78
N GLU A 505 -61.03 22.44 31.93
CA GLU A 505 -60.17 23.30 31.11
C GLU A 505 -60.98 24.30 30.28
N THR A 506 -62.06 23.88 29.61
CA THR A 506 -62.92 24.80 28.84
C THR A 506 -63.76 25.76 29.69
N ARG A 507 -63.97 25.47 30.98
CA ARG A 507 -64.55 26.44 31.93
C ARG A 507 -63.50 27.44 32.42
N GLU A 508 -62.29 26.98 32.70
CA GLU A 508 -61.16 27.84 33.10
C GLU A 508 -60.75 28.80 31.98
N LEU A 509 -60.68 28.30 30.74
CA LEU A 509 -60.45 29.12 29.55
C LEU A 509 -61.57 30.16 29.35
N ARG A 510 -62.84 29.81 29.58
CA ARG A 510 -63.95 30.78 29.56
C ARG A 510 -63.81 31.82 30.66
N VAL A 511 -63.42 31.45 31.87
CA VAL A 511 -63.21 32.41 32.97
C VAL A 511 -62.06 33.39 32.67
N GLU A 512 -60.99 32.96 31.99
CA GLU A 512 -59.93 33.89 31.57
C GLU A 512 -60.29 34.68 30.30
N GLU A 513 -61.09 34.11 29.39
CA GLU A 513 -61.72 34.83 28.27
C GLU A 513 -62.67 35.92 28.79
N ASP A 514 -63.56 35.62 29.74
CA ASP A 514 -64.44 36.58 30.43
C ASP A 514 -63.64 37.65 31.19
N ARG A 515 -62.45 37.32 31.71
CA ARG A 515 -61.53 38.29 32.32
C ARG A 515 -60.89 39.20 31.28
N GLU A 516 -60.46 38.68 30.14
CA GLU A 516 -59.93 39.50 29.04
C GLU A 516 -61.03 40.30 28.32
N ILE A 517 -62.25 39.79 28.21
CA ILE A 517 -63.45 40.55 27.83
C ILE A 517 -63.66 41.67 28.85
N GLY A 518 -63.71 41.37 30.16
CA GLY A 518 -63.84 42.41 31.19
C GLY A 518 -62.71 43.46 31.20
N LYS A 519 -61.46 43.08 30.86
CA LYS A 519 -60.34 44.02 30.68
C LYS A 519 -60.51 44.86 29.40
N THR A 520 -60.88 44.23 28.29
CA THR A 520 -61.02 44.89 26.98
C THR A 520 -62.28 45.76 26.93
N GLU A 521 -63.41 45.35 27.48
CA GLU A 521 -64.61 46.16 27.71
C GLU A 521 -64.31 47.38 28.57
N ARG A 522 -63.57 47.24 29.68
CA ARG A 522 -63.11 48.40 30.47
C ARG A 522 -62.20 49.32 29.63
N SER A 523 -61.34 48.76 28.78
CA SER A 523 -60.51 49.55 27.85
C SER A 523 -61.34 50.23 26.74
N LEU A 524 -62.42 49.60 26.27
CA LEU A 524 -63.33 50.11 25.25
C LEU A 524 -64.27 51.16 25.84
N HIS A 525 -64.71 51.00 27.10
CA HIS A 525 -65.46 51.98 27.84
C HIS A 525 -64.59 53.22 28.16
N ALA A 526 -63.33 53.02 28.55
CA ALA A 526 -62.36 54.10 28.69
C ALA A 526 -62.11 54.81 27.34
N LYS A 527 -61.86 54.06 26.26
CA LYS A 527 -61.74 54.62 24.90
C LYS A 527 -63.00 55.36 24.45
N LYS A 528 -64.20 54.86 24.77
CA LYS A 528 -65.48 55.46 24.39
C LYS A 528 -65.80 56.70 25.22
N ILE A 529 -65.38 56.78 26.47
CA ILE A 529 -65.37 58.04 27.25
C ILE A 529 -64.42 59.05 26.60
N VAL A 530 -63.17 58.65 26.31
CA VAL A 530 -62.16 59.51 25.66
C VAL A 530 -62.63 59.95 24.26
N GLU A 531 -63.28 59.08 23.49
CA GLU A 531 -63.83 59.40 22.17
C GLU A 531 -65.04 60.32 22.26
N LEU A 532 -65.91 60.15 23.27
CA LEU A 532 -67.00 61.09 23.57
C LEU A 532 -66.48 62.45 24.05
N GLN A 533 -65.38 62.51 24.80
CA GLN A 533 -64.71 63.77 25.16
C GLN A 533 -64.04 64.42 23.94
N ASN A 534 -63.30 63.66 23.13
CA ASN A 534 -62.66 64.16 21.91
C ASN A 534 -63.69 64.62 20.84
N ARG A 535 -64.89 64.03 20.80
CA ARG A 535 -66.03 64.55 20.01
C ARG A 535 -66.72 65.77 20.65
N ARG A 536 -66.53 66.03 21.94
CA ARG A 536 -67.11 67.15 22.70
C ARG A 536 -66.13 68.32 22.93
N GLN A 537 -64.94 68.29 22.35
CA GLN A 537 -63.98 69.40 22.37
C GLN A 537 -63.55 69.83 20.95
N LYS A 538 -64.52 69.87 20.03
CA LYS A 538 -64.61 70.95 19.04
C LYS A 538 -65.72 71.89 19.53
N TYR A 539 -65.34 73.10 19.95
CA TYR A 539 -66.16 74.07 20.68
C TYR A 539 -66.54 73.52 22.08
N GLU A 540 -65.90 73.93 23.18
CA GLU A 540 -65.97 75.25 23.86
C GLU A 540 -67.43 75.64 24.18
N PRO A 541 -67.74 75.82 25.48
CA PRO A 541 -67.61 77.14 26.08
C PRO A 541 -66.40 77.29 27.02
N GLU A 542 -65.48 78.18 26.61
CA GLU A 542 -64.45 78.91 27.36
C GLU A 542 -63.68 78.22 28.52
N ASN A 543 -62.51 77.68 28.14
CA ASN A 543 -61.24 77.66 28.89
C ASN A 543 -60.96 76.63 30.04
N LEU A 544 -60.01 75.72 29.73
CA LEU A 544 -58.86 75.26 30.54
C LEU A 544 -58.99 74.74 32.01
N GLN A 545 -58.94 73.40 32.15
CA GLN A 545 -58.00 72.57 32.98
C GLN A 545 -57.80 72.85 34.52
N PRO A 546 -57.00 72.05 35.30
CA PRO A 546 -56.27 70.79 35.03
C PRO A 546 -56.44 69.63 36.07
N GLU A 547 -55.93 68.43 35.72
CA GLU A 547 -55.17 67.44 36.56
C GLU A 547 -55.70 66.80 37.88
N ILE A 548 -55.07 65.73 38.46
CA ILE A 548 -54.65 64.42 37.88
C ILE A 548 -54.36 63.36 39.00
N ALA A 549 -54.71 62.09 38.75
CA ALA A 549 -54.21 60.85 39.39
C ALA A 549 -54.23 60.76 40.96
N VAL A 550 -53.71 59.77 41.71
CA VAL A 550 -52.78 58.61 41.54
C VAL A 550 -53.14 57.56 42.66
N PRO A 551 -52.35 56.52 43.08
CA PRO A 551 -51.52 55.49 42.40
C PRO A 551 -51.55 54.04 43.05
N LYS A 552 -50.66 53.12 42.57
CA LYS A 552 -49.97 52.01 43.33
C LYS A 552 -50.85 50.83 43.84
N ARG A 553 -50.38 49.61 44.23
CA ARG A 553 -49.18 48.70 44.07
C ARG A 553 -49.57 47.37 44.81
N SER A 554 -48.91 46.21 44.81
CA SER A 554 -47.87 45.46 44.04
C SER A 554 -48.03 43.94 44.45
N VAL A 555 -47.24 42.89 44.14
CA VAL A 555 -45.78 42.59 44.23
C VAL A 555 -45.47 41.33 43.37
N ASN A 556 -44.21 41.18 42.96
CA ASN A 556 -43.66 40.13 42.08
C ASN A 556 -43.64 38.69 42.65
N ARG A 557 -43.58 37.69 41.77
CA ARG A 557 -42.45 36.71 41.74
C ARG A 557 -42.27 36.04 40.37
N SER A 558 -41.05 35.53 40.15
CA SER A 558 -40.53 34.93 38.90
C SER A 558 -40.96 33.46 38.70
N GLY A 559 -40.87 32.85 37.51
CA GLY A 559 -40.30 33.34 36.25
C GLY A 559 -39.01 32.64 35.83
N LYS A 560 -39.11 31.47 35.17
CA LYS A 560 -38.06 30.87 34.32
C LYS A 560 -38.74 30.21 33.12
N MET A 561 -38.20 30.40 31.92
CA MET A 561 -38.81 29.95 30.66
C MET A 561 -37.95 28.87 29.98
N THR A 562 -38.60 27.85 29.43
CA THR A 562 -38.09 27.05 28.31
C THR A 562 -39.24 26.81 27.32
N PRO A 563 -39.32 27.55 26.19
CA PRO A 563 -40.47 27.50 25.30
C PRO A 563 -40.26 26.54 24.12
N SER A 564 -40.80 25.32 24.20
CA SER A 564 -40.88 24.41 23.05
C SER A 564 -42.05 24.80 22.13
N ARG A 565 -41.75 25.20 20.88
CA ARG A 565 -42.77 25.55 19.89
C ARG A 565 -43.42 24.31 19.27
N ARG A 566 -44.72 24.16 19.54
CA ARG A 566 -45.82 23.81 18.61
C ARG A 566 -45.42 23.39 17.18
N GLY A 567 -45.84 22.19 16.75
CA GLY A 567 -45.87 21.78 15.34
C GLY A 567 -47.06 20.87 15.02
N LYS A 568 -47.83 21.18 13.96
CA LYS A 568 -49.01 20.39 13.52
C LYS A 568 -49.12 20.33 11.99
N HIS A 569 -49.45 19.14 11.48
CA HIS A 569 -50.06 18.82 10.17
C HIS A 569 -49.32 19.07 8.83
N ARG A 570 -49.03 17.94 8.14
CA ARG A 570 -49.35 17.58 6.73
C ARG A 570 -49.31 18.68 5.62
N LYS A 571 -48.51 18.45 4.56
CA LYS A 571 -48.95 17.93 3.23
C LYS A 571 -47.83 17.86 2.13
N SER A 572 -47.85 16.77 1.35
CA SER A 572 -47.50 16.56 -0.09
C SER A 572 -46.40 17.34 -0.86
N SER A 573 -45.58 16.58 -1.61
CA SER A 573 -45.09 16.84 -3.00
C SER A 573 -44.05 17.95 -3.30
N SER A 574 -43.10 17.85 -4.24
CA SER A 574 -42.49 16.68 -4.95
C SER A 574 -40.95 16.90 -5.23
N PRO A 575 -40.31 16.90 -6.44
CA PRO A 575 -38.95 16.33 -6.60
C PRO A 575 -37.86 17.27 -7.21
N MET A 576 -36.59 16.83 -7.30
CA MET A 576 -35.78 16.67 -8.55
C MET A 576 -34.32 16.19 -8.25
N VAL A 577 -33.52 15.93 -9.30
CA VAL A 577 -32.21 15.22 -9.33
C VAL A 577 -31.04 16.17 -9.64
N LEU A 578 -29.82 15.89 -9.14
CA LEU A 578 -28.54 16.35 -9.75
C LEU A 578 -27.31 15.48 -9.41
N ASN A 579 -26.96 14.58 -10.34
CA ASN A 579 -25.64 14.10 -10.81
C ASN A 579 -24.32 14.09 -9.96
N VAL A 580 -23.65 12.90 -10.00
CA VAL A 580 -22.20 12.66 -10.33
C VAL A 580 -21.13 12.97 -9.23
N PRO A 581 -19.93 12.32 -9.17
CA PRO A 581 -19.31 11.27 -10.03
C PRO A 581 -19.00 9.92 -9.33
N ARG A 582 -18.33 9.01 -10.07
CA ARG A 582 -17.68 7.78 -9.57
C ARG A 582 -16.61 8.04 -8.50
N SER A 583 -16.38 7.06 -7.62
CA SER A 583 -15.07 6.78 -7.04
C SER A 583 -14.72 5.30 -7.28
N THR A 584 -13.42 5.00 -7.44
CA THR A 584 -12.91 3.70 -7.89
C THR A 584 -12.84 2.65 -6.77
N SER A 585 -13.17 1.41 -7.11
CA SER A 585 -12.94 0.27 -6.23
C SER A 585 -11.45 -0.05 -6.08
N PHE A 586 -11.01 -0.38 -4.87
CA PHE A 586 -9.94 -1.36 -4.68
C PHE A 586 -10.43 -2.51 -3.81
N THR A 587 -10.05 -3.73 -4.18
CA THR A 587 -10.73 -4.95 -3.74
C THR A 587 -9.85 -5.85 -2.89
N VAL A 588 -10.34 -6.26 -1.70
CA VAL A 588 -9.87 -7.51 -1.07
C VAL A 588 -11.06 -8.32 -0.53
N ARG A 589 -11.18 -9.53 -1.10
CA ARG A 589 -11.84 -10.75 -0.60
C ARG A 589 -11.92 -10.82 0.95
N ARG A 590 -13.04 -11.10 1.65
CA ARG A 590 -13.81 -12.38 1.72
C ARG A 590 -12.88 -13.61 1.62
N ARG A 591 -12.66 -14.46 2.64
CA ARG A 591 -13.43 -14.94 3.81
C ARG A 591 -12.38 -15.58 4.78
N ARG A 592 -12.67 -16.16 5.97
CA ARG A 592 -13.91 -16.61 6.66
C ARG A 592 -13.61 -16.62 8.19
N LYS A 593 -14.63 -16.50 9.06
CA LYS A 593 -14.51 -17.03 10.45
C LYS A 593 -14.59 -18.56 10.38
N PHE A 594 -13.82 -19.26 11.22
CA PHE A 594 -14.25 -20.48 11.89
C PHE A 594 -14.23 -20.22 13.41
N SER A 595 -14.93 -21.04 14.19
CA SER A 595 -15.48 -20.58 15.47
C SER A 595 -15.37 -21.56 16.64
N VAL A 596 -14.50 -21.19 17.59
CA VAL A 596 -14.64 -21.40 19.05
C VAL A 596 -14.47 -22.83 19.58
N ARG A 597 -14.01 -22.90 20.84
CA ARG A 597 -13.83 -24.05 21.76
C ARG A 597 -12.43 -24.68 21.66
N ASN A 598 -11.79 -25.11 22.76
CA ASN A 598 -12.26 -25.17 24.16
C ASN A 598 -11.17 -24.78 25.18
N CYS A 599 -11.58 -24.53 26.43
CA CYS A 599 -10.69 -24.19 27.55
C CYS A 599 -9.93 -25.41 28.10
N GLN A 600 -8.69 -25.23 28.60
CA GLN A 600 -8.37 -25.68 29.97
C GLN A 600 -7.14 -24.99 30.61
N LYS A 601 -7.17 -24.90 31.94
CA LYS A 601 -6.19 -24.27 32.85
C LYS A 601 -4.94 -25.13 33.06
N ARG A 602 -3.77 -24.52 33.34
CA ARG A 602 -2.95 -24.68 34.57
C ARG A 602 -1.70 -23.77 34.58
N SER A 603 -0.88 -23.82 35.65
CA SER A 603 -0.07 -22.67 36.09
C SER A 603 1.25 -23.01 36.79
N LYS A 604 2.09 -21.97 36.94
CA LYS A 604 3.31 -21.82 37.77
C LYS A 604 4.61 -22.48 37.28
N GLY A 605 5.72 -21.76 37.46
CA GLY A 605 7.10 -22.20 37.21
C GLY A 605 8.01 -21.00 36.90
N SER A 606 8.62 -20.40 37.93
CA SER A 606 9.45 -19.19 37.79
C SER A 606 10.94 -19.51 37.75
N GLN A 607 11.71 -18.81 36.92
CA GLN A 607 13.09 -18.47 37.27
C GLN A 607 13.52 -17.14 36.64
N ILE A 608 14.38 -16.39 37.34
CA ILE A 608 14.87 -15.07 36.95
C ILE A 608 16.33 -15.20 36.53
N GLN A 609 16.72 -14.57 35.42
CA GLN A 609 18.11 -14.25 35.14
C GLN A 609 18.17 -12.88 34.46
N VAL A 610 18.99 -11.97 35.01
CA VAL A 610 19.08 -10.58 34.55
C VAL A 610 20.26 -10.44 33.58
N GLY A 611 19.96 -9.99 32.36
CA GLY A 611 20.91 -9.57 31.33
C GLY A 611 20.38 -8.31 30.66
N ALA A 612 21.27 -7.40 30.26
CA ALA A 612 20.88 -6.01 29.99
C ALA A 612 20.19 -5.79 28.64
N MET A 613 19.01 -5.16 28.69
CA MET A 613 18.42 -4.23 27.72
C MET A 613 18.76 -4.39 26.23
N ALA A 614 17.85 -5.04 25.51
CA ALA A 614 17.38 -4.52 24.22
C ALA A 614 15.87 -4.24 24.36
N VAL A 615 15.42 -3.05 23.95
CA VAL A 615 14.00 -2.68 24.03
C VAL A 615 13.30 -3.13 22.75
N ASP A 616 12.84 -4.39 22.74
CA ASP A 616 11.82 -4.82 21.79
C ASP A 616 10.47 -4.20 22.23
N GLU A 617 9.92 -3.28 21.44
CA GLU A 617 8.59 -2.72 21.70
C GLU A 617 7.53 -3.80 21.47
N GLY A 618 7.20 -4.52 22.53
CA GLY A 618 6.40 -5.74 22.48
C GLY A 618 5.12 -5.61 21.65
N LYS A 619 4.95 -6.52 20.69
CA LYS A 619 3.75 -6.66 19.85
C LYS A 619 2.53 -7.09 20.68
N VAL A 620 1.96 -6.17 21.45
CA VAL A 620 0.72 -6.39 22.23
C VAL A 620 -0.42 -6.72 21.27
N LYS A 621 -0.83 -8.00 21.23
CA LYS A 621 -1.95 -8.48 20.41
C LYS A 621 -3.29 -8.05 21.04
N LEU A 622 -3.63 -6.78 20.91
CA LEU A 622 -4.95 -6.24 21.26
C LEU A 622 -6.02 -6.78 20.31
N GLU A 623 -7.18 -7.13 20.87
CA GLU A 623 -8.34 -7.55 20.08
C GLU A 623 -9.07 -6.32 19.51
N LYS A 624 -9.61 -6.43 18.29
CA LYS A 624 -10.33 -5.32 17.64
C LYS A 624 -11.81 -5.40 17.96
N PHE A 625 -12.37 -4.32 18.51
CA PHE A 625 -13.78 -4.27 18.90
C PHE A 625 -14.73 -4.50 17.73
N ASP A 626 -15.51 -5.59 17.78
CA ASP A 626 -16.49 -5.96 16.75
C ASP A 626 -17.94 -5.56 17.09
N GLY A 627 -18.14 -4.93 18.25
CA GLY A 627 -19.44 -4.62 18.83
C GLY A 627 -19.75 -5.46 20.08
N THR A 628 -19.02 -6.55 20.32
CA THR A 628 -19.22 -7.41 21.49
C THR A 628 -18.23 -7.10 22.63
N TYR A 629 -18.63 -7.38 23.89
CA TYR A 629 -17.79 -7.29 25.09
C TYR A 629 -17.07 -5.94 25.32
N PHE A 630 -17.75 -4.81 25.09
CA PHE A 630 -17.18 -3.46 25.23
C PHE A 630 -16.43 -3.22 26.55
N GLY A 631 -16.92 -3.72 27.68
CA GLY A 631 -16.22 -3.58 28.97
C GLY A 631 -14.83 -4.21 29.02
N PHE A 632 -14.63 -5.36 28.36
CA PHE A 632 -13.33 -6.03 28.28
C PHE A 632 -12.39 -5.33 27.29
N TRP A 633 -12.89 -4.98 26.11
CA TRP A 633 -12.11 -4.19 25.14
C TRP A 633 -11.71 -2.82 25.69
N LYS A 634 -12.63 -2.14 26.40
CA LYS A 634 -12.41 -0.86 27.06
C LYS A 634 -11.24 -0.96 28.05
N MET A 635 -11.25 -1.95 28.93
CA MET A 635 -10.14 -2.22 29.86
C MET A 635 -8.80 -2.38 29.12
N GLN A 636 -8.76 -3.21 28.07
CA GLN A 636 -7.54 -3.44 27.28
C GLN A 636 -7.00 -2.18 26.58
N ILE A 637 -7.89 -1.34 26.03
CA ILE A 637 -7.45 -0.12 25.32
C ILE A 637 -7.08 1.00 26.29
N GLU A 638 -7.75 1.11 27.45
CA GLU A 638 -7.38 2.05 28.50
C GLU A 638 -5.99 1.69 29.08
N ASP A 639 -5.74 0.42 29.43
CA ASP A 639 -4.41 -0.06 29.87
C ASP A 639 -3.31 0.24 28.84
N TYR A 640 -3.58 0.04 27.54
CA TYR A 640 -2.63 0.34 26.48
C TYR A 640 -2.35 1.84 26.32
N LEU A 641 -3.38 2.69 26.43
CA LEU A 641 -3.22 4.14 26.45
C LEU A 641 -2.46 4.61 27.69
N TYR A 642 -2.63 3.97 28.85
CA TYR A 642 -1.79 4.22 30.03
C TYR A 642 -0.32 3.86 29.78
N GLN A 643 -0.03 2.68 29.21
CA GLN A 643 1.33 2.25 28.86
C GLN A 643 2.01 3.23 27.88
N LYS A 644 1.28 3.70 26.86
CA LYS A 644 1.78 4.67 25.86
C LYS A 644 1.64 6.15 26.30
N LYS A 645 1.25 6.42 27.56
CA LYS A 645 1.04 7.76 28.15
C LYS A 645 -0.03 8.64 27.45
N LEU A 646 -0.90 8.04 26.65
CA LEU A 646 -1.99 8.67 25.89
C LEU A 646 -3.36 8.59 26.59
N TYR A 647 -3.39 8.37 27.90
CA TYR A 647 -4.63 8.19 28.66
C TYR A 647 -5.40 9.49 28.95
N GLN A 648 -4.74 10.65 28.98
CA GLN A 648 -5.36 11.92 29.42
C GLN A 648 -6.63 12.31 28.63
N PRO A 649 -6.68 12.18 27.28
CA PRO A 649 -7.86 12.54 26.49
C PRO A 649 -9.12 11.70 26.77
N LEU A 650 -9.00 10.53 27.41
CA LEU A 650 -10.15 9.74 27.86
C LEU A 650 -11.05 10.51 28.84
N SER A 651 -10.47 11.46 29.59
CA SER A 651 -11.20 12.26 30.58
C SER A 651 -12.11 13.32 29.97
N GLY A 652 -11.99 13.60 28.67
CA GLY A 652 -12.79 14.61 27.94
C GLY A 652 -12.58 16.07 28.39
N ARG A 653 -11.70 16.32 29.35
CA ARG A 653 -11.33 17.65 29.87
C ARG A 653 -9.83 17.84 29.77
N ARG A 654 -9.42 18.98 29.18
CA ARG A 654 -8.03 19.44 29.11
C ARG A 654 -7.53 19.78 30.52
N PRO A 655 -6.38 19.22 30.97
CA PRO A 655 -5.73 19.63 32.21
C PRO A 655 -5.26 21.09 32.17
N GLU A 656 -5.28 21.76 33.32
CA GLU A 656 -4.69 23.08 33.49
C GLU A 656 -3.15 22.98 33.31
N GLY A 657 -2.60 23.79 32.40
CA GLY A 657 -1.15 23.84 32.10
C GLY A 657 -0.70 23.21 30.78
N ILE A 658 -1.56 22.52 30.02
CA ILE A 658 -1.25 22.04 28.66
C ILE A 658 -1.76 23.06 27.62
N ASN A 659 -0.99 23.37 26.56
CA ASN A 659 -1.44 24.28 25.49
C ASN A 659 -2.57 23.67 24.65
N ASP A 660 -3.33 24.50 23.93
CA ASP A 660 -4.40 24.00 23.04
C ASP A 660 -3.86 23.13 21.90
N GLU A 661 -2.76 23.54 21.27
CA GLU A 661 -2.14 22.78 20.18
C GLU A 661 -1.64 21.41 20.66
N ASP A 662 -0.87 21.38 21.75
CA ASP A 662 -0.40 20.14 22.41
C ASP A 662 -1.56 19.22 22.81
N TRP A 663 -2.64 19.80 23.37
CA TRP A 663 -3.84 19.05 23.74
C TRP A 663 -4.55 18.44 22.51
N THR A 664 -4.71 19.20 21.43
CA THR A 664 -5.31 18.67 20.19
C THR A 664 -4.44 17.59 19.54
N LEU A 665 -3.11 17.69 19.64
CA LEU A 665 -2.19 16.66 19.16
C LEU A 665 -2.31 15.37 19.99
N LEU A 666 -2.34 15.47 21.33
CA LEU A 666 -2.53 14.33 22.23
C LEU A 666 -3.88 13.64 22.03
N ASP A 667 -4.98 14.41 21.95
CA ASP A 667 -6.32 13.87 21.66
C ASP A 667 -6.37 13.21 20.27
N ARG A 668 -5.73 13.82 19.26
CA ARG A 668 -5.65 13.26 17.90
C ARG A 668 -4.86 11.94 17.85
N GLN A 669 -3.81 11.80 18.67
CA GLN A 669 -3.02 10.58 18.80
C GLN A 669 -3.81 9.47 19.51
N ALA A 670 -4.42 9.75 20.66
CA ALA A 670 -5.24 8.79 21.41
C ALA A 670 -6.45 8.31 20.59
N LEU A 671 -7.16 9.21 19.92
CA LEU A 671 -8.23 8.89 18.96
C LEU A 671 -7.72 8.07 17.77
N GLY A 672 -6.49 8.30 17.31
CA GLY A 672 -5.83 7.49 16.29
C GLY A 672 -5.64 6.04 16.73
N VAL A 673 -5.09 5.84 17.93
CA VAL A 673 -4.91 4.52 18.56
C VAL A 673 -6.25 3.81 18.72
N ASN A 674 -7.26 4.48 19.28
CA ASN A 674 -8.58 3.87 19.48
C ASN A 674 -9.23 3.44 18.17
N ARG A 675 -9.20 4.29 17.13
CA ARG A 675 -9.73 3.95 15.79
C ARG A 675 -9.02 2.76 15.16
N LEU A 676 -7.72 2.57 15.38
CA LEU A 676 -6.97 1.41 14.91
C LEU A 676 -7.40 0.12 15.63
N MET A 677 -7.90 0.19 16.85
CA MET A 677 -8.39 -0.94 17.65
C MET A 677 -9.90 -1.22 17.49
N LEU A 678 -10.56 -0.56 16.53
CA LEU A 678 -11.92 -0.90 16.10
C LEU A 678 -11.91 -1.86 14.90
N SER A 679 -12.93 -2.70 14.79
CA SER A 679 -13.25 -3.41 13.55
C SER A 679 -13.79 -2.43 12.49
N ARG A 680 -13.70 -2.80 11.20
CA ARG A 680 -14.14 -1.93 10.09
C ARG A 680 -15.61 -1.48 10.20
N ASN A 681 -16.48 -2.36 10.72
CA ASN A 681 -17.92 -2.08 10.83
C ASN A 681 -18.19 -1.00 11.89
N VAL A 682 -17.59 -1.12 13.07
CA VAL A 682 -17.74 -0.14 14.15
C VAL A 682 -17.03 1.17 13.79
N ALA A 683 -15.83 1.09 13.22
CA ALA A 683 -15.06 2.25 12.79
C ALA A 683 -15.80 3.12 11.76
N PHE A 684 -16.55 2.51 10.84
CA PHE A 684 -17.33 3.23 9.83
C PHE A 684 -18.48 4.05 10.43
N ASN A 685 -19.15 3.53 11.46
CA ASN A 685 -20.27 4.20 12.10
C ASN A 685 -19.84 5.38 13.00
N ILE A 686 -18.56 5.43 13.40
CA ILE A 686 -18.00 6.38 14.37
C ILE A 686 -16.91 7.26 13.71
N THR A 687 -16.88 7.35 12.37
CA THR A 687 -15.92 8.21 11.62
C THR A 687 -16.02 9.69 11.98
N ASN A 688 -17.21 10.12 12.41
CA ASN A 688 -17.56 11.52 12.59
C ASN A 688 -17.10 12.09 13.95
N GLU A 689 -16.81 11.22 14.92
CA GLU A 689 -16.36 11.63 16.26
C GLU A 689 -14.94 12.20 16.22
N LYS A 690 -14.78 13.46 16.63
CA LYS A 690 -13.52 14.20 16.49
C LYS A 690 -12.61 14.16 17.71
N THR A 691 -13.09 13.68 18.85
CA THR A 691 -12.33 13.61 20.12
C THR A 691 -12.34 12.19 20.69
N THR A 692 -11.33 11.85 21.48
CA THR A 692 -11.20 10.51 22.11
C THR A 692 -12.38 10.22 23.02
N ALA A 693 -12.79 11.20 23.85
CA ALA A 693 -13.94 11.05 24.74
C ALA A 693 -15.28 10.93 23.99
N GLY A 694 -15.48 11.67 22.90
CA GLY A 694 -16.66 11.55 22.04
C GLY A 694 -16.75 10.17 21.40
N LEU A 695 -15.63 9.66 20.87
CA LEU A 695 -15.52 8.31 20.32
C LEU A 695 -15.79 7.22 21.39
N MET A 696 -15.29 7.35 22.61
CA MET A 696 -15.58 6.41 23.70
C MET A 696 -17.05 6.45 24.16
N ALA A 697 -17.68 7.62 24.12
CA ALA A 697 -19.11 7.76 24.42
C ALA A 697 -20.01 7.19 23.30
N ALA A 698 -19.65 7.38 22.03
CA ALA A 698 -20.33 6.79 20.89
C ALA A 698 -20.21 5.26 20.86
N LEU A 699 -19.05 4.71 21.25
CA LEU A 699 -18.85 3.27 21.40
C LEU A 699 -19.71 2.67 22.53
N LEU A 700 -19.93 3.42 23.62
CA LEU A 700 -20.84 3.00 24.69
C LEU A 700 -22.32 3.00 24.24
N GLN A 701 -22.70 3.82 23.26
CA GLN A 701 -24.04 3.79 22.64
C GLN A 701 -24.17 2.74 21.53
N TYR A 702 -23.10 2.00 21.22
CA TYR A 702 -23.07 0.98 20.18
C TYR A 702 -23.37 -0.44 20.71
N VAL A 703 -23.63 -0.57 22.03
CA VAL A 703 -23.90 -1.84 22.75
C VAL A 703 -25.21 -1.73 23.52
#